data_AF-A0A9E5QMQ5-F1
#
_entry.id   AF-A0A9E5QMQ5-F1
#
_cell.length_a   1.000
_cell.length_b   1.000
_cell.length_c   1.000
_cell.angle_alpha   90.00
_cell.angle_beta   90.00
_cell.angle_gamma   90.00
#
_symmetry.space_group_name_H-M   'P 1'
#
loop_
_entity.id
_entity.type
_entity.pdbx_description
1 polymer ?
#
loop_
_entity_poly.entity_id
_entity_poly.type
_entity_poly.pdbx_seq_one_letter_code
_entity_poly.pdbx_strand_id
1 'polypeptide(L)'
;MPSLSFPRLPIGGVVALLILPVATAVAQQGALFRPPSCTSAQQPMSQEAPLQSRPSAWFDADRRQFATVVEGLRTELFIAPVQVQNCGLDRSTRSLMGARVAMALSRRHGLETGNPYAIQRALGEGLRRIDATAIRQMATQANARKLVMLYAGHDRNSNLIVTAQAFRRNGDSPTWIGEPPIEFKSPIGESESVGEVFKDRILDRLVEAIQPGVPSKAIALERGALPRMPSTLTGMLDLASGRAIDAAIVYQLLGSLAPKDAERSGERFFELSMLALDRADPAGANASLLRARALLRLHSRPAALAALGKPETAAHVAFQAFLDGNLPELEAALPKVTDDFLRVLAEIDLRDLQRAYRLPVGAELPPALAALGKTRPELRALVKRRMDDGDGWLVQENVELKALLDKSLPIAGFDLESAVRGMRTIGRGMDPAAVGLLAFEHVRRLRASSAFLKSCALAKQQCPRAAFLDLVESLAVANASKAIVRAGVLQRVNEATDELVRTLSPEVDGHPQFALERARVALARLEGAPPDQRNRHMEVLGAQAAVAAYWEQGQSVISREAMVQMGVPSVGSSPFLDEYSADLPLRDFWFEPTLAPAEARIAFHREALRQATSNIDPAKSLVRSLREPERGKLKTELGHRFRGHPERAEIAVAPAPVAGASPLESRLAELASARRERPDLWRNHWNYGRTLFEDKGAYDEAAKSFLEFPGFRNRDGYNAVALSNNAYEAGSLHFWKGDYDNARNFYKISADLQTGSAASLASEARLAILDGKFEEAARLTFVRAQRYDDEYAYRDYLSWLFAFGLGEDAWAGFTQLNASLPNAQTWIAAHVGHRIARKSWPQLREWLMSDPIRLAGPAERYAMIQAVMLNTIDRAPAPDLAETLRKIEGAPTARWQAMGKDRGYVTLPDPRGNGSWVTMSSPGLRSGPLPPYKNDDPVPSPLVMFADAYVKLRRGEFANAAAAFDAMAQLYEIEGAAIATVSTSYALPYYAWAAAKSGNPGKLEAFLDGRQVPYAARFDHHLAKAFITGLRGEVEKSISHLDSAFNNRPFTQSRPILTEYQWAEACDWLYDATKNEKYRELALRWAKRNQRSQPFQSWSYAMEAKLAKSAADRTRALGFALYLDSDSERIARFSAAEKTAAKSWFDKNNPFRLGKGVKGRGSST
;
A
#
# COMPACT_ATOMS: atom_id res chain seq x y z
N MET A 1 3.47 -15.54 3.07
CA MET A 1 2.72 -14.26 2.92
C MET A 1 3.12 -13.40 4.10
N PRO A 2 4.02 -12.41 3.96
CA PRO A 2 3.73 -10.95 4.08
C PRO A 2 5.01 -10.12 3.69
N SER A 3 5.25 -8.86 4.02
CA SER A 3 4.39 -7.79 4.49
C SER A 3 3.10 -7.84 3.71
N LEU A 4 1.96 -7.80 4.40
CA LEU A 4 0.74 -7.31 3.79
C LEU A 4 0.92 -5.82 3.50
N SER A 5 1.71 -5.49 2.47
CA SER A 5 1.15 -4.62 1.45
C SER A 5 0.15 -5.53 0.76
N PHE A 6 -1.11 -5.45 1.16
CA PHE A 6 -2.20 -6.10 0.45
C PHE A 6 -1.96 -5.92 -1.07
N PRO A 7 -2.32 -6.89 -1.94
CA PRO A 7 -2.64 -6.50 -3.31
C PRO A 7 -3.57 -5.32 -3.15
N ARG A 8 -3.28 -4.18 -3.81
CA ARG A 8 -4.15 -3.00 -3.76
C ARG A 8 -5.59 -3.52 -3.70
N LEU A 9 -6.21 -3.54 -2.50
CA LEU A 9 -7.65 -3.53 -2.37
C LEU A 9 -8.03 -2.41 -3.32
N PRO A 10 -9.00 -2.58 -4.23
CA PRO A 10 -9.35 -1.50 -5.14
C PRO A 10 -9.46 -0.23 -4.32
N ILE A 11 -8.46 0.64 -4.46
CA ILE A 11 -8.19 1.74 -3.53
C ILE A 11 -9.38 2.72 -3.54
N GLY A 12 -10.29 2.56 -4.51
CA GLY A 12 -11.56 3.25 -4.62
C GLY A 12 -12.51 3.12 -3.41
N GLY A 13 -12.37 2.13 -2.52
CA GLY A 13 -13.20 2.04 -1.32
C GLY A 13 -12.63 2.78 -0.10
N VAL A 14 -11.35 2.54 0.22
CA VAL A 14 -10.73 3.05 1.46
C VAL A 14 -10.22 4.48 1.31
N VAL A 15 -9.79 4.89 0.11
CA VAL A 15 -9.46 6.31 -0.15
C VAL A 15 -10.72 7.17 -0.16
N ALA A 16 -11.88 6.63 -0.55
CA ALA A 16 -13.14 7.38 -0.48
C ALA A 16 -13.54 7.71 0.97
N LEU A 17 -13.26 6.82 1.94
CA LEU A 17 -13.58 7.03 3.35
C LEU A 17 -12.59 7.93 4.10
N LEU A 18 -11.32 7.99 3.68
CA LEU A 18 -10.32 8.91 4.26
C LEU A 18 -10.37 10.32 3.65
N ILE A 19 -11.10 10.53 2.54
CA ILE A 19 -11.35 11.87 1.96
C ILE A 19 -12.43 12.63 2.75
N LEU A 20 -13.26 11.94 3.54
CA LEU A 20 -14.49 12.51 4.12
C LEU A 20 -14.33 13.61 5.20
N PRO A 21 -13.20 13.81 5.91
CA PRO A 21 -13.02 15.02 6.72
C PRO A 21 -12.17 16.12 6.03
N VAL A 22 -11.75 15.95 4.77
CA VAL A 22 -10.80 16.88 4.13
C VAL A 22 -11.48 18.20 3.68
N ALA A 23 -12.79 18.22 3.42
CA ALA A 23 -13.43 19.35 2.76
C ALA A 23 -13.61 20.61 3.62
N THR A 24 -13.72 20.51 4.95
CA THR A 24 -13.77 21.68 5.84
C THR A 24 -12.39 22.27 6.16
N ALA A 25 -11.30 21.58 5.81
CA ALA A 25 -9.93 22.05 6.05
C ALA A 25 -9.32 22.84 4.87
N VAL A 26 -9.91 22.79 3.66
CA VAL A 26 -9.32 23.39 2.45
C VAL A 26 -9.29 24.93 2.49
N ALA A 27 -10.21 25.57 3.22
CA ALA A 27 -10.14 27.02 3.44
C ALA A 27 -8.93 27.46 4.30
N GLN A 28 -8.29 26.53 5.02
CA GLN A 28 -7.04 26.76 5.77
C GLN A 28 -5.78 26.25 5.03
N GLN A 29 -5.91 25.60 3.86
CA GLN A 29 -4.79 24.98 3.13
C GLN A 29 -3.86 25.94 2.39
N GLY A 30 -4.24 27.21 2.21
CA GLY A 30 -3.32 28.25 1.73
C GLY A 30 -2.11 28.49 2.66
N ALA A 31 -2.16 27.98 3.89
CA ALA A 31 -1.08 28.06 4.89
C ALA A 31 -0.34 26.73 5.12
N LEU A 32 -0.77 25.61 4.52
CA LEU A 32 -0.36 24.24 4.92
C LEU A 32 0.77 23.62 4.07
N PHE A 33 1.35 24.35 3.12
CA PHE A 33 2.57 23.95 2.42
C PHE A 33 3.49 25.14 2.29
N ARG A 34 4.23 25.43 3.38
CA ARG A 34 5.45 26.21 3.27
C ARG A 34 6.57 25.25 2.83
N PRO A 35 7.53 25.67 1.98
CA PRO A 35 8.77 24.92 1.88
C PRO A 35 9.31 24.70 3.29
N PRO A 36 9.81 23.49 3.65
CA PRO A 36 10.06 23.16 5.05
C PRO A 36 10.97 24.22 5.66
N SER A 37 10.60 24.80 6.80
CA SER A 37 11.41 25.83 7.42
C SER A 37 12.62 25.15 8.05
N CYS A 38 13.83 25.61 7.73
CA CYS A 38 15.04 25.15 8.41
C CYS A 38 15.37 26.18 9.48
N THR A 39 15.29 25.82 10.76
CA THR A 39 15.45 26.75 11.87
C THR A 39 16.92 26.96 12.23
N SER A 40 17.40 28.21 12.23
CA SER A 40 18.80 28.50 12.58
C SER A 40 19.10 28.27 14.07
N ALA A 41 20.35 27.92 14.38
CA ALA A 41 20.80 27.67 15.76
C ALA A 41 20.75 28.90 16.70
N GLN A 42 20.54 30.11 16.15
CA GLN A 42 20.62 31.38 16.86
C GLN A 42 19.26 32.06 17.10
N GLN A 43 18.14 31.51 16.59
CA GLN A 43 16.82 32.10 16.81
C GLN A 43 16.08 31.41 17.98
N PRO A 44 15.63 32.16 19.01
CA PRO A 44 14.52 31.72 19.85
C PRO A 44 13.29 31.54 18.97
N MET A 45 12.51 30.47 19.21
CA MET A 45 11.25 30.21 18.52
C MET A 45 10.37 31.47 18.44
N SER A 46 10.28 32.04 17.25
CA SER A 46 9.18 32.92 16.90
C SER A 46 8.75 32.58 15.48
N GLN A 47 7.95 31.50 15.35
CA GLN A 47 6.66 31.50 14.62
C GLN A 47 6.14 30.11 14.18
N GLU A 48 6.84 28.99 14.40
CA GLU A 48 6.30 27.65 14.13
C GLU A 48 6.17 26.84 15.43
N ALA A 49 4.99 26.26 15.66
CA ALA A 49 4.72 25.45 16.84
C ALA A 49 5.50 24.12 16.73
N PRO A 50 6.36 23.76 17.70
CA PRO A 50 7.09 22.49 17.67
C PRO A 50 6.13 21.31 17.65
N LEU A 51 6.57 20.17 17.09
CA LEU A 51 5.82 18.91 17.15
C LEU A 51 5.32 18.65 18.57
N GLN A 52 4.00 18.57 18.73
CA GLN A 52 3.40 18.35 20.04
C GLN A 52 3.81 16.97 20.56
N SER A 53 4.41 16.95 21.76
CA SER A 53 4.81 15.71 22.42
C SER A 53 3.62 14.78 22.66
N ARG A 54 3.86 13.48 22.51
CA ARG A 54 2.86 12.42 22.72
C ARG A 54 3.26 11.57 23.92
N PRO A 55 2.35 11.28 24.87
CA PRO A 55 2.67 10.42 26.00
C PRO A 55 3.04 9.01 25.52
N SER A 56 4.01 8.37 26.19
CA SER A 56 4.40 6.99 25.92
C SER A 56 4.89 6.32 27.20
N ALA A 57 4.12 5.34 27.68
CA ALA A 57 4.49 4.57 28.86
C ALA A 57 5.81 3.80 28.65
N TRP A 58 6.04 3.29 27.44
CA TRP A 58 7.28 2.66 27.03
C TRP A 58 8.50 3.57 27.24
N PHE A 59 8.50 4.75 26.62
CA PHE A 59 9.62 5.70 26.75
C PHE A 59 9.76 6.27 28.16
N ASP A 60 8.65 6.42 28.90
CA ASP A 60 8.71 6.82 30.31
C ASP A 60 9.39 5.76 31.18
N ALA A 61 9.07 4.49 30.97
CA ALA A 61 9.70 3.37 31.67
C ALA A 61 11.18 3.24 31.30
N ASP A 62 11.50 3.36 30.01
CA ASP A 62 12.88 3.29 29.51
C ASP A 62 13.74 4.42 30.10
N ARG A 63 13.25 5.68 30.04
CA ARG A 63 13.92 6.84 30.63
C ARG A 63 14.18 6.65 32.12
N ARG A 64 13.18 6.22 32.90
CA ARG A 64 13.36 5.96 34.34
C ARG A 64 14.43 4.90 34.61
N GLN A 65 14.39 3.81 33.85
CA GLN A 65 15.35 2.72 34.01
C GLN A 65 16.79 3.16 33.71
N PHE A 66 17.00 3.91 32.63
CA PHE A 66 18.32 4.40 32.24
C PHE A 66 18.77 5.63 33.05
N ALA A 67 17.86 6.44 33.60
CA ALA A 67 18.21 7.50 34.55
C ALA A 67 18.90 6.93 35.80
N THR A 68 18.41 5.81 36.36
CA THR A 68 19.07 5.13 37.49
C THR A 68 20.46 4.61 37.13
N VAL A 69 20.69 4.22 35.88
CA VAL A 69 22.04 3.87 35.41
C VAL A 69 22.91 5.14 35.39
N VAL A 70 22.40 6.25 34.86
CA VAL A 70 23.14 7.51 34.71
C VAL A 70 23.46 8.18 36.05
N GLU A 71 22.57 8.11 37.04
CA GLU A 71 22.81 8.61 38.42
C GLU A 71 24.03 7.95 39.10
N GLY A 72 24.37 6.72 38.71
CA GLY A 72 25.55 6.01 39.19
C GLY A 72 26.85 6.40 38.50
N LEU A 73 26.81 7.26 37.48
CA LEU A 73 28.00 7.70 36.75
C LEU A 73 28.81 8.72 37.57
N ARG A 74 30.14 8.63 37.45
CA ARG A 74 31.05 9.73 37.75
C ARG A 74 31.76 10.07 36.44
N THR A 75 31.21 10.98 35.65
CA THR A 75 31.86 11.39 34.39
C THR A 75 32.65 12.67 34.59
N GLU A 76 33.76 12.83 33.89
CA GLU A 76 34.46 14.11 33.83
C GLU A 76 33.77 15.03 32.82
N LEU A 77 33.26 14.42 31.74
CA LEU A 77 32.62 15.10 30.62
C LEU A 77 31.29 14.42 30.29
N PHE A 78 30.21 15.18 30.27
CA PHE A 78 28.91 14.73 29.79
C PHE A 78 28.70 15.21 28.36
N ILE A 79 28.43 14.29 27.44
CA ILE A 79 28.10 14.60 26.04
C ILE A 79 26.60 14.36 25.88
N ALA A 80 25.85 15.44 25.64
CA ALA A 80 24.42 15.34 25.40
C ALA A 80 24.14 14.68 24.04
N PRO A 81 22.97 14.02 23.86
CA PRO A 81 22.54 13.54 22.55
C PRO A 81 22.54 14.66 21.51
N VAL A 82 22.98 14.37 20.30
CA VAL A 82 23.09 15.36 19.22
C VAL A 82 21.69 15.84 18.82
N GLN A 83 21.48 17.13 18.96
CA GLN A 83 20.22 17.80 18.63
C GLN A 83 20.21 18.25 17.16
N VAL A 84 19.04 18.32 16.55
CA VAL A 84 18.89 18.87 15.19
C VAL A 84 19.09 20.38 15.21
N GLN A 85 19.71 20.97 14.19
CA GLN A 85 19.62 22.41 13.86
C GLN A 85 19.41 22.57 12.35
N ASN A 86 19.01 23.73 11.86
CA ASN A 86 18.72 23.97 10.45
C ASN A 86 17.79 22.90 9.87
N CYS A 87 18.19 22.24 8.78
CA CYS A 87 17.51 21.07 8.26
C CYS A 87 18.07 19.80 8.92
N GLY A 88 17.18 18.86 9.27
CA GLY A 88 17.49 17.71 10.11
C GLY A 88 18.42 16.66 9.52
N LEU A 89 18.95 15.83 10.41
CA LEU A 89 19.65 14.59 10.08
C LEU A 89 18.90 13.45 10.76
N ASP A 90 18.92 12.27 10.12
CA ASP A 90 18.28 11.10 10.69
C ASP A 90 18.85 10.75 12.08
N ARG A 91 18.03 10.04 12.87
CA ARG A 91 18.36 9.70 14.26
C ARG A 91 19.64 8.85 14.37
N SER A 92 19.92 7.99 13.40
CA SER A 92 21.11 7.14 13.39
C SER A 92 22.39 7.93 13.18
N THR A 93 22.38 8.88 12.25
CA THR A 93 23.51 9.79 12.02
C THR A 93 23.82 10.59 13.28
N ARG A 94 22.80 11.18 13.91
CA ARG A 94 22.95 11.96 15.14
C ARG A 94 23.51 11.14 16.30
N SER A 95 23.00 9.92 16.49
CA SER A 95 23.45 9.02 17.56
C SER A 95 24.91 8.59 17.36
N LEU A 96 25.29 8.23 16.12
CA LEU A 96 26.65 7.86 15.77
C LEU A 96 27.63 9.02 15.93
N MET A 97 27.25 10.25 15.57
CA MET A 97 28.08 11.46 15.78
C MET A 97 28.41 11.65 17.26
N GLY A 98 27.41 11.61 18.14
CA GLY A 98 27.63 11.75 19.58
C GLY A 98 28.52 10.64 20.14
N ALA A 99 28.32 9.40 19.70
CA ALA A 99 29.13 8.27 20.12
C ALA A 99 30.58 8.35 19.64
N ARG A 100 30.82 8.84 18.42
CA ARG A 100 32.17 9.10 17.89
C ARG A 100 32.91 10.16 18.69
N VAL A 101 32.24 11.23 19.10
CA VAL A 101 32.83 12.27 19.96
C VAL A 101 33.23 11.68 21.31
N ALA A 102 32.32 10.94 21.95
CA ALA A 102 32.59 10.28 23.23
C ALA A 102 33.77 9.31 23.16
N MET A 103 33.81 8.49 22.10
CA MET A 103 34.90 7.54 21.87
C MET A 103 36.23 8.23 21.58
N ALA A 104 36.24 9.28 20.74
CA ALA A 104 37.46 10.01 20.39
C ALA A 104 38.08 10.68 21.62
N LEU A 105 37.26 11.38 22.43
CA LEU A 105 37.74 12.04 23.66
C LEU A 105 38.26 11.03 24.68
N SER A 106 37.55 9.91 24.86
CA SER A 106 37.98 8.87 25.79
C SER A 106 39.31 8.22 25.38
N ARG A 107 39.48 7.88 24.09
CA ARG A 107 40.71 7.21 23.62
C ARG A 107 41.91 8.14 23.46
N ARG A 108 41.69 9.37 22.98
CA ARG A 108 42.78 10.32 22.71
C ARG A 108 43.24 11.08 23.94
N HIS A 109 42.32 11.36 24.86
CA HIS A 109 42.58 12.19 26.05
C HIS A 109 42.33 11.48 27.39
N GLY A 110 41.86 10.24 27.38
CA GLY A 110 41.64 9.46 28.61
C GLY A 110 40.39 9.85 29.41
N LEU A 111 39.56 10.77 28.88
CA LEU A 111 38.41 11.32 29.60
C LEU A 111 37.32 10.28 29.88
N GLU A 112 36.65 10.46 31.01
CA GLU A 112 35.47 9.67 31.39
C GLU A 112 34.19 10.34 30.86
N THR A 113 33.59 9.76 29.80
CA THR A 113 32.47 10.37 29.07
C THR A 113 31.09 9.72 29.29
N GLY A 114 31.02 8.57 29.97
CA GLY A 114 29.81 7.75 30.06
C GLY A 114 29.44 7.06 28.74
N ASN A 115 28.48 6.13 28.77
CA ASN A 115 27.99 5.46 27.56
C ASN A 115 26.97 6.35 26.83
N PRO A 116 27.25 6.77 25.58
CA PRO A 116 26.39 7.71 24.84
C PRO A 116 24.99 7.15 24.57
N TYR A 117 24.85 5.84 24.38
CA TYR A 117 23.55 5.20 24.13
C TYR A 117 22.69 5.10 25.39
N ALA A 118 23.32 4.84 26.55
CA ALA A 118 22.62 4.83 27.83
C ALA A 118 22.13 6.24 28.20
N ILE A 119 22.96 7.26 28.00
CA ILE A 119 22.60 8.67 28.18
C ILE A 119 21.43 9.06 27.27
N GLN A 120 21.48 8.63 26.00
CA GLN A 120 20.42 8.91 25.04
C GLN A 120 19.08 8.27 25.46
N ARG A 121 19.08 7.01 25.92
CA ARG A 121 17.86 6.36 26.45
C ARG A 121 17.33 7.03 27.72
N ALA A 122 18.21 7.49 28.61
CA ALA A 122 17.82 8.21 29.82
C ALA A 122 17.12 9.56 29.53
N LEU A 123 17.51 10.24 28.44
CA LEU A 123 16.94 11.53 28.04
C LEU A 123 15.80 11.43 27.01
N GLY A 124 15.57 10.26 26.44
CA GLY A 124 14.59 9.99 25.39
C GLY A 124 15.28 9.70 24.05
N GLU A 125 15.24 8.44 23.63
CA GLU A 125 15.99 7.99 22.45
C GLU A 125 15.51 8.65 21.16
N GLY A 126 16.46 9.05 20.30
CA GLY A 126 16.17 9.56 18.96
C GLY A 126 15.56 10.97 18.89
N LEU A 127 15.17 11.57 20.02
CA LEU A 127 14.56 12.90 20.07
C LEU A 127 15.37 13.96 19.29
N ARG A 128 14.68 14.76 18.50
CA ARG A 128 15.26 15.83 17.65
C ARG A 128 15.78 16.99 18.49
N ARG A 129 15.03 17.38 19.51
CA ARG A 129 15.37 18.40 20.50
C ARG A 129 15.05 17.85 21.88
N ILE A 130 15.90 18.16 22.86
CA ILE A 130 15.68 17.79 24.26
C ILE A 130 15.74 19.07 25.07
N ASP A 131 14.88 19.19 26.08
CA ASP A 131 14.89 20.34 26.97
C ASP A 131 16.28 20.52 27.62
N ALA A 132 16.82 21.74 27.50
CA ALA A 132 18.17 22.03 27.97
C ALA A 132 18.29 21.93 29.51
N THR A 133 17.20 22.14 30.24
CA THR A 133 17.18 21.98 31.70
C THR A 133 17.24 20.50 32.08
N ALA A 134 16.52 19.63 31.38
CA ALA A 134 16.63 18.18 31.55
C ALA A 134 18.06 17.67 31.28
N ILE A 135 18.72 18.16 30.22
CA ILE A 135 20.12 17.82 29.92
C ILE A 135 21.05 18.24 31.07
N ARG A 136 20.94 19.49 31.55
CA ARG A 136 21.77 20.00 32.65
C ARG A 136 21.53 19.25 33.95
N GLN A 137 20.27 18.94 34.26
CA GLN A 137 19.91 18.16 35.45
C GLN A 137 20.53 16.76 35.40
N MET A 138 20.44 16.09 34.25
CA MET A 138 21.06 14.78 34.05
C MET A 138 22.59 14.84 34.15
N ALA A 139 23.22 15.86 33.57
CA ALA A 139 24.67 16.07 33.68
C ALA A 139 25.11 16.28 35.14
N THR A 140 24.32 17.02 35.92
CA THR A 140 24.55 17.19 37.37
C THR A 140 24.39 15.87 38.12
N GLN A 141 23.38 15.06 37.80
CA GLN A 141 23.14 13.74 38.40
C GLN A 141 24.27 12.74 38.07
N ALA A 142 24.87 12.84 36.89
CA ALA A 142 26.06 12.06 36.49
C ALA A 142 27.38 12.61 37.09
N ASN A 143 27.29 13.62 37.96
CA ASN A 143 28.40 14.34 38.59
C ASN A 143 29.45 14.89 37.60
N ALA A 144 29.00 15.33 36.42
CA ALA A 144 29.89 15.84 35.38
C ALA A 144 30.54 17.18 35.76
N ARG A 145 31.80 17.40 35.34
CA ARG A 145 32.50 18.69 35.51
C ARG A 145 32.35 19.59 34.28
N LYS A 146 32.27 18.98 33.09
CA LYS A 146 32.04 19.65 31.82
C LYS A 146 30.83 19.02 31.12
N LEU A 147 30.01 19.84 30.47
CA LEU A 147 28.89 19.42 29.64
C LEU A 147 29.13 19.94 28.22
N VAL A 148 28.93 19.10 27.22
CA VAL A 148 28.96 19.50 25.81
C VAL A 148 27.62 19.17 25.17
N MET A 149 26.96 20.20 24.65
CA MET A 149 25.75 20.09 23.85
C MET A 149 26.13 20.25 22.37
N LEU A 150 25.74 19.27 21.56
CA LEU A 150 26.01 19.27 20.12
C LEU A 150 24.70 19.47 19.35
N TYR A 151 24.79 20.27 18.31
CA TYR A 151 23.72 20.52 17.36
C TYR A 151 24.22 20.23 15.95
N ALA A 152 23.45 19.53 15.12
CA ALA A 152 23.85 19.15 13.78
C ALA A 152 22.70 19.24 12.78
N GLY A 153 23.02 19.65 11.56
CA GLY A 153 22.08 19.77 10.45
C GLY A 153 22.74 20.19 9.15
N HIS A 154 21.95 20.59 8.17
CA HIS A 154 22.47 21.07 6.88
C HIS A 154 21.71 22.30 6.36
N ASP A 155 22.30 22.99 5.38
CA ASP A 155 21.78 24.24 4.79
C ASP A 155 21.06 24.07 3.44
N ARG A 156 20.69 22.83 3.09
CA ARG A 156 20.21 22.39 1.74
C ARG A 156 21.16 22.61 0.56
N ASN A 157 22.21 23.40 0.73
CA ASN A 157 23.25 23.64 -0.28
C ASN A 157 24.42 22.68 -0.10
N SER A 158 24.11 21.44 0.29
CA SER A 158 25.08 20.37 0.53
C SER A 158 26.17 20.72 1.54
N ASN A 159 25.91 21.52 2.58
CA ASN A 159 26.85 21.67 3.70
C ASN A 159 26.30 21.10 5.00
N LEU A 160 27.11 20.29 5.67
CA LEU A 160 26.94 19.89 7.06
C LEU A 160 27.36 21.06 7.96
N ILE A 161 26.52 21.38 8.94
CA ILE A 161 26.76 22.40 9.96
C ILE A 161 26.65 21.72 11.33
N VAL A 162 27.70 21.83 12.15
CA VAL A 162 27.75 21.30 13.51
C VAL A 162 28.12 22.41 14.47
N THR A 163 27.30 22.63 15.49
CA THR A 163 27.56 23.63 16.53
C THR A 163 27.77 22.94 17.87
N ALA A 164 28.87 23.27 18.54
CA ALA A 164 29.20 22.76 19.85
C ALA A 164 29.11 23.88 20.89
N GLN A 165 28.36 23.63 21.96
CA GLN A 165 28.26 24.52 23.12
C GLN A 165 28.76 23.79 24.35
N ALA A 166 29.87 24.28 24.91
CA ALA A 166 30.45 23.74 26.13
C ALA A 166 29.97 24.51 27.36
N PHE A 167 29.86 23.81 28.49
CA PHE A 167 29.53 24.37 29.79
C PHE A 167 30.47 23.81 30.84
N ARG A 168 30.89 24.65 31.79
CA ARG A 168 31.65 24.23 32.98
C ARG A 168 30.75 24.29 34.20
N ARG A 169 30.93 23.33 35.11
CA ARG A 169 30.24 23.36 36.40
C ARG A 169 30.83 24.45 37.29
N ASN A 170 29.98 25.21 37.96
CA ASN A 170 30.41 26.28 38.87
C ASN A 170 30.81 25.71 40.25
N GLY A 171 32.02 25.19 40.38
CA GLY A 171 32.47 24.48 41.59
C GLY A 171 31.58 23.26 41.86
N ASP A 172 31.13 23.10 43.12
CA ASP A 172 30.20 22.03 43.53
C ASP A 172 28.72 22.38 43.29
N SER A 173 28.42 23.61 42.86
CA SER A 173 27.06 24.07 42.55
C SER A 173 26.42 23.24 41.43
N PRO A 174 25.08 23.06 41.42
CA PRO A 174 24.37 22.48 40.28
C PRO A 174 24.25 23.43 39.06
N THR A 175 24.85 24.63 39.15
CA THR A 175 24.80 25.66 38.09
C THR A 175 25.91 25.48 37.05
N TRP A 176 25.58 25.82 35.79
CA TRP A 176 26.44 25.62 34.62
C TRP A 176 26.77 26.97 33.97
N ILE A 177 28.05 27.24 33.71
CA ILE A 177 28.54 28.44 33.03
C ILE A 177 28.85 28.09 31.58
N GLY A 178 28.18 28.75 30.65
CA GLY A 178 28.35 28.51 29.20
C GLY A 178 29.60 29.17 28.63
N GLU A 179 30.29 28.44 27.75
CA GLU A 179 31.31 28.98 26.87
C GLU A 179 30.67 29.43 25.53
N PRO A 180 31.30 30.34 24.77
CA PRO A 180 30.82 30.71 23.44
C PRO A 180 30.67 29.46 22.53
N PRO A 181 29.57 29.34 21.77
CA PRO A 181 29.40 28.22 20.86
C PRO A 181 30.39 28.30 19.68
N ILE A 182 30.87 27.15 19.23
CA ILE A 182 31.76 27.03 18.07
C ILE A 182 31.00 26.28 16.96
N GLU A 183 30.98 26.87 15.77
CA GLU A 183 30.35 26.29 14.59
C GLU A 183 31.40 25.75 13.62
N PHE A 184 31.11 24.58 13.07
CA PHE A 184 31.89 23.91 12.03
C PHE A 184 31.01 23.73 10.80
N LYS A 185 31.55 24.06 9.63
CA LYS A 185 30.90 23.87 8.34
C LYS A 185 31.77 23.02 7.42
N SER A 186 31.16 22.08 6.69
CA SER A 186 31.86 21.27 5.69
C SER A 186 30.92 20.83 4.56
N PRO A 187 31.36 20.80 3.30
CA PRO A 187 30.55 20.29 2.21
C PRO A 187 30.31 18.78 2.34
N ILE A 188 29.16 18.32 1.86
CA ILE A 188 28.74 16.92 1.78
C ILE A 188 28.92 16.48 0.32
N GLY A 189 29.80 15.51 0.08
CA GLY A 189 30.01 14.95 -1.24
C GLY A 189 28.86 14.04 -1.69
N GLU A 190 28.72 13.88 -3.01
CA GLU A 190 27.69 13.06 -3.64
C GLU A 190 27.75 11.56 -3.32
N SER A 191 28.93 11.05 -2.95
CA SER A 191 29.20 9.65 -2.62
C SER A 191 29.51 9.42 -1.14
N GLU A 192 29.37 10.45 -0.30
CA GLU A 192 29.71 10.40 1.12
C GLU A 192 28.44 10.40 1.97
N SER A 193 28.47 9.70 3.11
CA SER A 193 27.41 9.83 4.12
C SER A 193 27.73 11.01 5.03
N VAL A 194 26.71 11.67 5.57
CA VAL A 194 26.88 12.80 6.50
C VAL A 194 27.70 12.37 7.73
N GLY A 195 27.50 11.14 8.22
CA GLY A 195 28.26 10.58 9.33
C GLY A 195 29.76 10.45 9.04
N GLU A 196 30.14 10.04 7.81
CA GLU A 196 31.56 9.96 7.41
C GLU A 196 32.16 11.35 7.19
N VAL A 197 31.42 12.29 6.57
CA VAL A 197 31.85 13.70 6.45
C VAL A 197 32.15 14.30 7.83
N PHE A 198 31.27 14.06 8.81
CA PHE A 198 31.51 14.49 10.18
C PHE A 198 32.81 13.90 10.76
N LYS A 199 32.98 12.58 10.64
CA LYS A 199 34.15 11.86 11.16
C LYS A 199 35.45 12.39 10.55
N ASP A 200 35.51 12.47 9.23
CA ASP A 200 36.77 12.70 8.53
C ASP A 200 37.14 14.19 8.48
N ARG A 201 36.16 15.10 8.61
CA ARG A 201 36.39 16.55 8.42
C ARG A 201 36.12 17.38 9.66
N ILE A 202 35.24 16.98 10.58
CA ILE A 202 34.82 17.82 11.72
C ILE A 202 35.30 17.26 13.06
N LEU A 203 35.27 15.94 13.25
CA LEU A 203 35.50 15.31 14.56
C LEU A 203 36.81 15.75 15.23
N ASP A 204 37.92 15.76 14.50
CA ASP A 204 39.23 16.11 15.08
C ASP A 204 39.28 17.57 15.56
N ARG A 205 38.75 18.49 14.74
CA ARG A 205 38.66 19.93 15.08
C ARG A 205 37.71 20.17 16.25
N LEU A 206 36.62 19.41 16.32
CA LEU A 206 35.67 19.46 17.44
C LEU A 206 36.30 18.95 18.74
N VAL A 207 37.04 17.83 18.69
CA VAL A 207 37.74 17.27 19.84
C VAL A 207 38.78 18.26 20.38
N GLU A 208 39.56 18.88 19.49
CA GLU A 208 40.53 19.94 19.85
C GLU A 208 39.84 21.14 20.48
N ALA A 209 38.70 21.59 19.94
CA ALA A 209 37.93 22.69 20.51
C ALA A 209 37.37 22.36 21.91
N ILE A 210 37.03 21.10 22.19
CA ILE A 210 36.56 20.66 23.51
C ILE A 210 37.71 20.57 24.52
N GLN A 211 38.93 20.21 24.09
CA GLN A 211 40.13 20.08 24.94
C GLN A 211 41.33 20.85 24.36
N PRO A 212 41.29 22.19 24.36
CA PRO A 212 42.33 23.00 23.73
C PRO A 212 43.67 22.82 24.45
N GLY A 213 44.75 22.68 23.68
CA GLY A 213 46.12 22.58 24.20
C GLY A 213 46.49 21.23 24.83
N VAL A 214 45.61 20.23 24.79
CA VAL A 214 45.92 18.86 25.24
C VAL A 214 46.35 18.01 24.03
N PRO A 215 47.59 17.49 23.99
CA PRO A 215 48.04 16.65 22.89
C PRO A 215 47.15 15.40 22.73
N SER A 216 46.69 15.13 21.50
CA SER A 216 45.94 13.90 21.18
C SER A 216 46.89 12.70 21.10
N LYS A 217 46.52 11.59 21.74
CA LYS A 217 47.23 10.31 21.54
C LYS A 217 46.90 9.74 20.16
N ALA A 218 47.95 9.33 19.42
CA ALA A 218 47.78 8.56 18.20
C ALA A 218 47.12 7.21 18.52
N ILE A 219 46.11 6.84 17.75
CA ILE A 219 45.36 5.59 17.93
C ILE A 219 45.82 4.59 16.86
N ALA A 220 46.39 3.46 17.28
CA ALA A 220 46.69 2.36 16.37
C ALA A 220 45.41 1.70 15.84
N LEU A 221 45.36 1.44 14.53
CA LEU A 221 44.30 0.67 13.90
C LEU A 221 44.60 -0.83 14.00
N GLU A 222 43.57 -1.62 14.30
CA GLU A 222 43.66 -3.06 14.46
C GLU A 222 43.53 -3.76 13.10
N ARG A 223 44.50 -4.60 12.75
CA ARG A 223 44.44 -5.50 11.58
C ARG A 223 43.99 -6.90 12.00
N GLY A 224 43.26 -7.59 11.12
CA GLY A 224 43.07 -9.02 11.27
C GLY A 224 41.99 -9.63 10.38
N ALA A 225 42.05 -10.96 10.25
CA ALA A 225 41.05 -11.74 9.53
C ALA A 225 39.75 -11.92 10.33
N LEU A 226 38.68 -12.32 9.65
CA LEU A 226 37.42 -12.70 10.28
C LEU A 226 37.60 -13.94 11.17
N PRO A 227 36.89 -13.99 12.31
CA PRO A 227 36.94 -15.14 13.21
C PRO A 227 36.07 -16.29 12.68
N ARG A 228 36.35 -17.51 13.13
CA ARG A 228 35.41 -18.63 12.95
C ARG A 228 34.17 -18.39 13.82
N MET A 229 32.98 -18.71 13.29
CA MET A 229 31.74 -18.57 14.05
C MET A 229 31.67 -19.57 15.22
N PRO A 230 31.58 -19.11 16.47
CA PRO A 230 31.42 -19.96 17.65
C PRO A 230 30.18 -20.88 17.57
N SER A 231 30.19 -21.97 18.33
CA SER A 231 29.09 -22.93 18.37
C SER A 231 27.94 -22.52 19.31
N THR A 232 28.21 -21.63 20.26
CA THR A 232 27.26 -21.12 21.25
C THR A 232 27.10 -19.61 21.13
N LEU A 233 25.94 -19.09 21.53
CA LEU A 233 25.66 -17.67 21.54
C LEU A 233 26.56 -16.94 22.55
N THR A 234 26.77 -17.51 23.75
CA THR A 234 27.70 -16.93 24.74
C THR A 234 29.09 -16.75 24.14
N GLY A 235 29.60 -17.74 23.39
CA GLY A 235 30.87 -17.63 22.69
C GLY A 235 30.90 -16.52 21.62
N MET A 236 29.78 -16.28 20.93
CA MET A 236 29.66 -15.13 20.00
C MET A 236 29.70 -13.79 20.74
N LEU A 237 29.04 -13.70 21.90
CA LEU A 237 29.04 -12.47 22.70
C LEU A 237 30.41 -12.19 23.31
N ASP A 238 31.15 -13.22 23.73
CA ASP A 238 32.52 -13.07 24.22
C ASP A 238 33.49 -12.67 23.10
N LEU A 239 33.32 -13.23 21.90
CA LEU A 239 34.08 -12.86 20.71
C LEU A 239 33.95 -11.36 20.38
N ALA A 240 32.76 -10.78 20.56
CA ALA A 240 32.50 -9.36 20.32
C ALA A 240 33.13 -8.42 21.35
N SER A 241 33.63 -8.94 22.48
CA SER A 241 34.43 -8.16 23.44
C SER A 241 35.92 -8.12 23.08
N GLY A 242 36.34 -8.81 22.01
CA GLY A 242 37.71 -8.87 21.54
C GLY A 242 38.09 -7.78 20.53
N ARG A 243 38.60 -8.19 19.38
CA ARG A 243 39.13 -7.28 18.34
C ARG A 243 38.02 -6.47 17.68
N ALA A 244 38.39 -5.34 17.09
CA ALA A 244 37.49 -4.45 16.35
C ALA A 244 36.68 -5.19 15.26
N ILE A 245 37.33 -6.04 14.47
CA ILE A 245 36.67 -6.79 13.38
C ILE A 245 35.70 -7.85 13.91
N ASP A 246 36.01 -8.46 15.06
CA ASP A 246 35.19 -9.48 15.72
C ASP A 246 33.91 -8.85 16.28
N ALA A 247 34.05 -7.70 16.95
CA ALA A 247 32.93 -6.91 17.43
C ALA A 247 32.02 -6.48 16.26
N ALA A 248 32.61 -5.96 15.17
CA ALA A 248 31.87 -5.51 14.01
C ALA A 248 30.97 -6.60 13.41
N ILE A 249 31.53 -7.78 13.12
CA ILE A 249 30.75 -8.87 12.49
C ILE A 249 29.62 -9.38 13.41
N VAL A 250 29.85 -9.47 14.71
CA VAL A 250 28.82 -9.91 15.67
C VAL A 250 27.71 -8.86 15.78
N TYR A 251 28.04 -7.57 15.84
CA TYR A 251 27.02 -6.51 15.84
C TYR A 251 26.22 -6.48 14.54
N GLN A 252 26.84 -6.74 13.39
CA GLN A 252 26.08 -6.89 12.14
C GLN A 252 25.17 -8.10 12.14
N LEU A 253 25.59 -9.22 12.74
CA LEU A 253 24.71 -10.39 12.90
C LEU A 253 23.50 -10.04 13.78
N LEU A 254 23.70 -9.39 14.93
CA LEU A 254 22.59 -8.93 15.79
C LEU A 254 21.67 -7.95 15.04
N GLY A 255 22.25 -7.00 14.30
CA GLY A 255 21.54 -6.06 13.42
C GLY A 255 20.69 -6.75 12.36
N SER A 256 21.23 -7.76 11.68
CA SER A 256 20.51 -8.52 10.66
C SER A 256 19.45 -9.47 11.24
N LEU A 257 19.62 -9.92 12.49
CA LEU A 257 18.63 -10.75 13.21
C LEU A 257 17.48 -9.94 13.82
N ALA A 258 17.63 -8.62 13.96
CA ALA A 258 16.55 -7.76 14.44
C ALA A 258 15.30 -7.88 13.53
N PRO A 259 14.08 -7.79 14.10
CA PRO A 259 12.86 -7.70 13.30
C PRO A 259 12.97 -6.56 12.29
N LYS A 260 12.42 -6.77 11.09
CA LYS A 260 12.48 -5.78 10.01
C LYS A 260 11.84 -4.44 10.41
N ASP A 261 10.75 -4.50 11.16
CA ASP A 261 10.00 -3.31 11.59
C ASP A 261 10.58 -2.68 12.88
N ALA A 262 11.60 -3.28 13.50
CA ALA A 262 12.31 -2.73 14.66
C ALA A 262 13.53 -1.91 14.22
N GLU A 263 13.31 -0.92 13.33
CA GLU A 263 14.38 -0.16 12.65
C GLU A 263 15.40 0.43 13.63
N ARG A 264 14.96 1.05 14.73
CA ARG A 264 15.87 1.71 15.69
C ARG A 264 16.84 0.73 16.36
N SER A 265 16.36 -0.44 16.77
CA SER A 265 17.22 -1.46 17.38
C SER A 265 18.25 -1.99 16.38
N GLY A 266 17.83 -2.25 15.14
CA GLY A 266 18.74 -2.63 14.05
C GLY A 266 19.80 -1.55 13.79
N GLU A 267 19.37 -0.29 13.63
CA GLU A 267 20.26 0.86 13.45
C GLU A 267 21.31 0.94 14.57
N ARG A 268 20.90 0.82 15.84
CA ARG A 268 21.82 0.85 17.00
C ARG A 268 22.92 -0.22 16.89
N PHE A 269 22.59 -1.43 16.44
CA PHE A 269 23.59 -2.48 16.22
C PHE A 269 24.55 -2.16 15.07
N PHE A 270 24.06 -1.57 13.98
CA PHE A 270 24.94 -1.13 12.89
C PHE A 270 25.79 0.09 13.26
N GLU A 271 25.31 0.97 14.13
CA GLU A 271 26.11 2.06 14.70
C GLU A 271 27.23 1.51 15.59
N LEU A 272 26.94 0.52 16.45
CA LEU A 272 27.96 -0.20 17.22
C LEU A 272 28.95 -0.91 16.28
N SER A 273 28.49 -1.56 15.21
CA SER A 273 29.40 -2.11 14.20
C SER A 273 30.30 -1.02 13.61
N MET A 274 29.77 0.16 13.31
CA MET A 274 30.55 1.25 12.72
C MET A 274 31.61 1.81 13.69
N LEU A 275 31.26 1.99 14.96
CA LEU A 275 32.20 2.38 16.01
C LEU A 275 33.32 1.35 16.20
N ALA A 276 33.03 0.05 16.02
CA ALA A 276 34.06 -0.99 16.02
C ALA A 276 34.97 -0.87 14.80
N LEU A 277 34.39 -0.68 13.61
CA LEU A 277 35.11 -0.52 12.34
C LEU A 277 35.96 0.76 12.27
N ASP A 278 35.64 1.79 13.04
CA ASP A 278 36.48 2.98 13.19
C ASP A 278 37.79 2.70 13.95
N ARG A 279 37.91 1.52 14.58
CA ARG A 279 39.15 1.02 15.20
C ARG A 279 39.89 0.00 14.33
N ALA A 280 39.28 -0.49 13.26
CA ALA A 280 39.87 -1.46 12.36
C ALA A 280 40.62 -0.78 11.21
N ASP A 281 41.65 -1.43 10.68
CA ASP A 281 42.34 -0.98 9.46
C ASP A 281 41.40 -1.13 8.23
N PRO A 282 41.08 -0.05 7.50
CA PRO A 282 40.19 -0.09 6.35
C PRO A 282 40.78 -0.82 5.12
N ALA A 283 42.09 -1.06 5.06
CA ALA A 283 42.75 -1.61 3.87
C ALA A 283 42.45 -3.10 3.57
N GLY A 284 41.82 -3.82 4.50
CA GLY A 284 41.46 -5.23 4.31
C GLY A 284 40.10 -5.43 3.65
N ALA A 285 40.01 -6.37 2.70
CA ALA A 285 38.76 -6.69 1.97
C ALA A 285 37.55 -7.02 2.87
N ASN A 286 37.75 -7.64 4.04
CA ASN A 286 36.63 -7.87 4.97
C ASN A 286 36.21 -6.59 5.71
N ALA A 287 37.14 -5.68 6.01
CA ALA A 287 36.84 -4.43 6.68
C ALA A 287 36.06 -3.47 5.76
N SER A 288 36.44 -3.40 4.47
CA SER A 288 35.71 -2.63 3.45
C SER A 288 34.29 -3.17 3.26
N LEU A 289 34.12 -4.49 3.12
CA LEU A 289 32.80 -5.12 3.04
C LEU A 289 31.93 -4.81 4.26
N LEU A 290 32.44 -5.00 5.48
CA LEU A 290 31.67 -4.72 6.70
C LEU A 290 31.33 -3.23 6.83
N ARG A 291 32.24 -2.32 6.45
CA ARG A 291 31.95 -0.87 6.44
C ARG A 291 30.86 -0.55 5.42
N ALA A 292 30.91 -1.10 4.22
CA ALA A 292 29.88 -0.96 3.20
C ALA A 292 28.52 -1.46 3.70
N ARG A 293 28.47 -2.63 4.34
CA ARG A 293 27.25 -3.18 4.95
C ARG A 293 26.66 -2.26 6.01
N ALA A 294 27.49 -1.77 6.92
CA ALA A 294 27.03 -0.87 7.97
C ALA A 294 26.51 0.46 7.39
N LEU A 295 27.19 1.04 6.38
CA LEU A 295 26.71 2.26 5.70
C LEU A 295 25.37 2.05 5.01
N LEU A 296 25.15 0.93 4.34
CA LEU A 296 23.87 0.61 3.72
C LEU A 296 22.76 0.48 4.77
N ARG A 297 23.04 -0.22 5.87
CA ARG A 297 22.08 -0.46 6.94
C ARG A 297 21.85 0.77 7.84
N LEU A 298 22.71 1.78 7.70
CA LEU A 298 22.52 3.16 8.14
C LEU A 298 22.07 4.07 6.98
N HIS A 299 21.43 3.46 5.98
CA HIS A 299 20.63 4.10 4.93
C HIS A 299 21.40 5.00 3.96
N SER A 300 22.70 4.76 3.76
CA SER A 300 23.52 5.46 2.77
C SER A 300 24.09 4.49 1.73
N ARG A 301 23.32 4.25 0.66
CA ARG A 301 23.76 3.37 -0.45
C ARG A 301 24.96 3.93 -1.22
N PRO A 302 25.03 5.23 -1.57
CA PRO A 302 26.19 5.79 -2.27
C PRO A 302 27.50 5.60 -1.49
N ALA A 303 27.48 5.85 -0.18
CA ALA A 303 28.63 5.63 0.68
C ALA A 303 28.99 4.15 0.82
N ALA A 304 27.98 3.26 0.87
CA ALA A 304 28.20 1.81 0.87
C ALA A 304 28.92 1.33 -0.40
N LEU A 305 28.51 1.81 -1.58
CA LEU A 305 29.18 1.50 -2.85
C LEU A 305 30.62 2.00 -2.88
N ALA A 306 30.85 3.24 -2.41
CA ALA A 306 32.19 3.82 -2.32
C ALA A 306 33.10 3.02 -1.38
N ALA A 307 32.59 2.60 -0.22
CA ALA A 307 33.32 1.80 0.76
C ALA A 307 33.57 0.36 0.29
N LEU A 308 32.66 -0.23 -0.50
CA LEU A 308 32.82 -1.59 -1.03
C LEU A 308 33.94 -1.66 -2.08
N GLY A 309 34.07 -0.60 -2.88
CA GLY A 309 35.04 -0.54 -3.97
C GLY A 309 34.81 -1.63 -5.03
N LYS A 310 35.89 -2.10 -5.65
CA LYS A 310 35.84 -3.19 -6.62
C LYS A 310 35.67 -4.55 -5.91
N PRO A 311 34.72 -5.41 -6.29
CA PRO A 311 34.58 -6.71 -5.64
C PRO A 311 35.81 -7.61 -5.79
N GLU A 312 36.32 -8.10 -4.66
CA GLU A 312 37.48 -9.00 -4.61
C GLU A 312 37.12 -10.44 -4.21
N THR A 313 36.00 -10.65 -3.52
CA THR A 313 35.56 -11.97 -3.04
C THR A 313 34.11 -12.26 -3.42
N ALA A 314 33.69 -13.53 -3.32
CA ALA A 314 32.29 -13.92 -3.56
C ALA A 314 31.30 -13.16 -2.66
N ALA A 315 31.69 -12.84 -1.43
CA ALA A 315 30.86 -12.04 -0.52
C ALA A 315 30.73 -10.58 -0.98
N HIS A 316 31.76 -10.00 -1.61
CA HIS A 316 31.67 -8.67 -2.22
C HIS A 316 30.70 -8.69 -3.40
N VAL A 317 30.80 -9.69 -4.27
CA VAL A 317 29.91 -9.83 -5.43
C VAL A 317 28.46 -9.99 -4.96
N ALA A 318 28.21 -10.86 -3.98
CA ALA A 318 26.88 -11.03 -3.41
C ALA A 318 26.34 -9.71 -2.82
N PHE A 319 27.15 -8.98 -2.05
CA PHE A 319 26.70 -7.74 -1.44
C PHE A 319 26.50 -6.60 -2.45
N GLN A 320 27.32 -6.51 -3.50
CA GLN A 320 27.09 -5.58 -4.61
C GLN A 320 25.78 -5.91 -5.33
N ALA A 321 25.54 -7.19 -5.64
CA ALA A 321 24.29 -7.61 -6.25
C ALA A 321 23.08 -7.26 -5.38
N PHE A 322 23.19 -7.38 -4.05
CA PHE A 322 22.17 -6.90 -3.12
C PHE A 322 21.98 -5.37 -3.21
N LEU A 323 23.06 -4.58 -3.14
CA LEU A 323 23.02 -3.10 -3.29
C LEU A 323 22.33 -2.66 -4.59
N ASP A 324 22.52 -3.41 -5.67
CA ASP A 324 21.92 -3.12 -6.97
C ASP A 324 20.50 -3.67 -7.13
N GLY A 325 19.97 -4.39 -6.14
CA GLY A 325 18.70 -5.11 -6.27
C GLY A 325 18.74 -6.17 -7.36
N ASN A 326 19.91 -6.72 -7.67
CA ASN A 326 20.11 -7.72 -8.71
C ASN A 326 19.99 -9.12 -8.10
N LEU A 327 18.75 -9.60 -8.04
CA LEU A 327 18.43 -10.86 -7.40
C LEU A 327 19.10 -12.08 -8.07
N PRO A 328 19.08 -12.26 -9.41
CA PRO A 328 19.71 -13.42 -10.04
C PRO A 328 21.22 -13.51 -9.76
N GLU A 329 21.91 -12.37 -9.74
CA GLU A 329 23.35 -12.34 -9.45
C GLU A 329 23.64 -12.63 -7.97
N LEU A 330 22.80 -12.12 -7.06
CA LEU A 330 22.88 -12.46 -5.64
C LEU A 330 22.69 -13.97 -5.43
N GLU A 331 21.67 -14.59 -6.04
CA GLU A 331 21.42 -16.03 -5.97
C GLU A 331 22.60 -16.85 -6.54
N ALA A 332 23.22 -16.40 -7.63
CA ALA A 332 24.37 -17.07 -8.24
C ALA A 332 25.68 -16.91 -7.43
N ALA A 333 25.86 -15.79 -6.74
CA ALA A 333 27.03 -15.52 -5.92
C ALA A 333 26.97 -16.24 -4.56
N LEU A 334 25.77 -16.39 -4.00
CA LEU A 334 25.57 -16.87 -2.63
C LEU A 334 26.21 -18.23 -2.33
N PRO A 335 26.09 -19.29 -3.17
CA PRO A 335 26.73 -20.59 -2.95
C PRO A 335 28.25 -20.53 -2.79
N LYS A 336 28.90 -19.49 -3.32
CA LYS A 336 30.36 -19.30 -3.29
C LYS A 336 30.84 -18.57 -2.02
N VAL A 337 29.93 -18.09 -1.17
CA VAL A 337 30.26 -17.49 0.13
C VAL A 337 30.49 -18.61 1.15
N THR A 338 31.75 -18.81 1.55
CA THR A 338 32.19 -19.93 2.40
C THR A 338 32.36 -19.58 3.88
N ASP A 339 32.49 -18.30 4.23
CA ASP A 339 32.55 -17.87 5.63
C ASP A 339 31.16 -17.92 6.29
N ASP A 340 31.05 -18.59 7.44
CA ASP A 340 29.77 -18.83 8.11
C ASP A 340 29.04 -17.53 8.48
N PHE A 341 29.75 -16.49 8.95
CA PHE A 341 29.12 -15.22 9.31
C PHE A 341 28.61 -14.51 8.06
N LEU A 342 29.47 -14.34 7.06
CA LEU A 342 29.09 -13.68 5.82
C LEU A 342 27.99 -14.46 5.08
N ARG A 343 27.98 -15.78 5.18
CA ARG A 343 26.93 -16.62 4.59
C ARG A 343 25.58 -16.37 5.25
N VAL A 344 25.49 -16.36 6.58
CA VAL A 344 24.23 -16.06 7.29
C VAL A 344 23.72 -14.66 6.93
N LEU A 345 24.62 -13.66 6.91
CA LEU A 345 24.29 -12.29 6.56
C LEU A 345 23.75 -12.17 5.12
N ALA A 346 24.40 -12.80 4.15
CA ALA A 346 24.00 -12.75 2.75
C ALA A 346 22.70 -13.53 2.46
N GLU A 347 22.41 -14.60 3.21
CA GLU A 347 21.13 -15.32 3.13
C GLU A 347 19.97 -14.47 3.69
N ILE A 348 20.21 -13.68 4.75
CA ILE A 348 19.22 -12.71 5.25
C ILE A 348 18.96 -11.62 4.21
N ASP A 349 20.02 -11.09 3.59
CA ASP A 349 19.90 -10.08 2.52
C ASP A 349 19.11 -10.63 1.32
N LEU A 350 19.39 -11.87 0.90
CA LEU A 350 18.61 -12.55 -0.14
C LEU A 350 17.13 -12.64 0.26
N ARG A 351 16.83 -13.11 1.47
CA ARG A 351 15.44 -13.21 1.96
C ARG A 351 14.74 -11.85 2.00
N ASP A 352 15.46 -10.79 2.40
CA ASP A 352 14.93 -9.42 2.42
C ASP A 352 14.60 -8.93 1.00
N LEU A 353 15.50 -9.16 0.04
CA LEU A 353 15.29 -8.78 -1.35
C LEU A 353 14.15 -9.57 -1.99
N GLN A 354 14.09 -10.89 -1.76
CA GLN A 354 13.01 -11.76 -2.23
C GLN A 354 11.65 -11.29 -1.69
N ARG A 355 11.57 -10.92 -0.41
CA ARG A 355 10.35 -10.36 0.19
C ARG A 355 10.00 -8.99 -0.39
N ALA A 356 10.97 -8.10 -0.57
CA ALA A 356 10.74 -6.80 -1.20
C ALA A 356 10.17 -6.99 -2.62
N TYR A 357 10.62 -8.02 -3.34
CA TYR A 357 10.14 -8.36 -4.68
C TYR A 357 8.89 -9.24 -4.67
N ARG A 358 8.31 -9.49 -3.49
CA ARG A 358 7.08 -10.27 -3.27
C ARG A 358 7.16 -11.69 -3.84
N LEU A 359 8.34 -12.30 -3.73
CA LEU A 359 8.56 -13.66 -4.20
C LEU A 359 7.99 -14.69 -3.22
N PRO A 360 7.54 -15.86 -3.72
CA PRO A 360 7.27 -16.99 -2.87
C PRO A 360 8.58 -17.39 -2.17
N VAL A 361 8.52 -17.51 -0.85
CA VAL A 361 9.66 -17.97 -0.06
C VAL A 361 9.19 -19.15 0.80
N GLY A 362 9.92 -20.27 0.72
CA GLY A 362 9.61 -21.46 1.50
C GLY A 362 9.70 -21.20 3.01
N ALA A 363 8.90 -21.96 3.76
CA ALA A 363 8.88 -21.95 5.23
C ALA A 363 10.10 -22.66 5.86
N GLU A 364 10.81 -23.46 5.06
CA GLU A 364 12.03 -24.13 5.48
C GLU A 364 13.24 -23.19 5.38
N LEU A 365 14.21 -23.44 6.26
CA LEU A 365 15.51 -22.80 6.19
C LEU A 365 16.24 -23.26 4.91
N PRO A 366 16.97 -22.36 4.22
CA PRO A 366 17.88 -22.75 3.15
C PRO A 366 18.83 -23.87 3.62
N PRO A 367 19.23 -24.83 2.76
CA PRO A 367 20.06 -25.97 3.15
C PRO A 367 21.34 -25.59 3.90
N ALA A 368 21.98 -24.48 3.51
CA ALA A 368 23.17 -23.95 4.18
C ALA A 368 22.86 -23.54 5.64
N LEU A 369 21.76 -22.80 5.88
CA LEU A 369 21.35 -22.39 7.22
C LEU A 369 20.84 -23.57 8.05
N ALA A 370 20.15 -24.53 7.42
CA ALA A 370 19.73 -25.75 8.07
C ALA A 370 20.93 -26.59 8.54
N ALA A 371 21.98 -26.71 7.72
CA ALA A 371 23.22 -27.39 8.08
C ALA A 371 23.96 -26.68 9.22
N LEU A 372 24.12 -25.35 9.14
CA LEU A 372 24.70 -24.55 10.23
C LEU A 372 23.91 -24.74 11.52
N GLY A 373 22.58 -24.70 11.45
CA GLY A 373 21.68 -24.85 12.58
C GLY A 373 21.76 -26.21 13.29
N LYS A 374 22.26 -27.27 12.64
CA LYS A 374 22.53 -28.57 13.31
C LYS A 374 23.67 -28.48 14.32
N THR A 375 24.69 -27.68 14.00
CA THR A 375 25.87 -27.46 14.86
C THR A 375 25.70 -26.28 15.83
N ARG A 376 24.68 -25.44 15.60
CA ARG A 376 24.45 -24.16 16.30
C ARG A 376 22.96 -23.96 16.59
N PRO A 377 22.36 -24.74 17.51
CA PRO A 377 20.92 -24.75 17.73
C PRO A 377 20.36 -23.40 18.23
N GLU A 378 21.12 -22.65 19.03
CA GLU A 378 20.71 -21.33 19.52
C GLU A 378 20.58 -20.30 18.40
N LEU A 379 21.54 -20.29 17.47
CA LEU A 379 21.50 -19.43 16.29
C LEU A 379 20.37 -19.82 15.34
N ARG A 380 20.10 -21.14 15.21
CA ARG A 380 19.01 -21.65 14.37
C ARG A 380 17.66 -21.03 14.75
N ALA A 381 17.36 -20.92 16.04
CA ALA A 381 16.11 -20.34 16.52
C ALA A 381 15.96 -18.86 16.09
N LEU A 382 17.01 -18.06 16.31
CA LEU A 382 17.03 -16.64 15.91
C LEU A 382 16.94 -16.45 14.39
N VAL A 383 17.72 -17.23 13.63
CA VAL A 383 17.70 -17.19 12.16
C VAL A 383 16.35 -17.60 11.62
N LYS A 384 15.76 -18.70 12.11
CA LYS A 384 14.40 -19.11 11.70
C LYS A 384 13.39 -18.00 11.99
N ARG A 385 13.44 -17.42 13.18
CA ARG A 385 12.57 -16.29 13.55
C ARG A 385 12.70 -15.13 12.57
N ARG A 386 13.92 -14.79 12.15
CA ARG A 386 14.18 -13.75 11.14
C ARG A 386 13.72 -14.13 9.72
N MET A 387 13.88 -15.39 9.33
CA MET A 387 13.46 -15.94 8.02
C MET A 387 11.94 -16.05 7.87
N ASP A 388 11.23 -16.05 8.99
CA ASP A 388 9.77 -16.03 9.08
C ASP A 388 9.23 -14.67 9.53
N ASP A 389 10.09 -13.67 9.77
CA ASP A 389 9.67 -12.38 10.32
C ASP A 389 8.63 -11.66 9.45
N GLY A 390 8.84 -11.67 8.15
CA GLY A 390 7.75 -11.51 7.22
C GLY A 390 7.06 -12.86 7.06
N ASP A 391 6.22 -13.30 8.01
CA ASP A 391 4.96 -14.05 7.84
C ASP A 391 3.89 -13.47 8.78
N GLY A 392 2.84 -12.88 8.20
CA GLY A 392 1.84 -12.11 8.93
C GLY A 392 0.80 -13.02 9.56
N TRP A 393 0.67 -14.23 9.02
CA TRP A 393 -0.15 -15.30 9.59
C TRP A 393 0.60 -16.07 10.67
N LEU A 394 1.94 -16.03 10.67
CA LEU A 394 2.76 -16.69 11.67
C LEU A 394 3.10 -15.74 12.83
N VAL A 395 2.46 -15.98 13.97
CA VAL A 395 2.93 -15.48 15.27
C VAL A 395 3.80 -16.57 15.86
N GLN A 396 5.05 -16.24 16.18
CA GLN A 396 6.05 -17.22 16.59
C GLN A 396 5.92 -17.47 18.09
N GLU A 397 6.10 -18.71 18.54
CA GLU A 397 6.06 -19.01 19.97
C GLU A 397 7.28 -18.38 20.69
N ASN A 398 7.05 -17.78 21.87
CA ASN A 398 8.12 -17.16 22.65
C ASN A 398 8.87 -18.15 23.56
N VAL A 399 8.52 -19.45 23.51
CA VAL A 399 9.15 -20.52 24.30
C VAL A 399 10.65 -20.60 24.01
N GLU A 400 11.04 -20.65 22.74
CA GLU A 400 12.46 -20.70 22.35
C GLU A 400 13.22 -19.43 22.75
N LEU A 401 12.56 -18.27 22.69
CA LEU A 401 13.14 -16.99 23.08
C LEU A 401 13.40 -16.93 24.59
N LYS A 402 12.44 -17.39 25.41
CA LYS A 402 12.60 -17.48 26.87
C LYS A 402 13.66 -18.51 27.25
N ALA A 403 13.69 -19.68 26.60
CA ALA A 403 14.73 -20.67 26.82
C ALA A 403 16.13 -20.15 26.48
N LEU A 404 16.25 -19.33 25.43
CA LEU A 404 17.52 -18.69 25.06
C LEU A 404 18.01 -17.71 26.15
N LEU A 405 17.10 -16.92 26.74
CA LEU A 405 17.40 -16.05 27.88
C LEU A 405 17.86 -16.86 29.08
N ASP A 406 17.14 -17.94 29.43
CA ASP A 406 17.47 -18.79 30.58
C ASP A 406 18.84 -19.43 30.48
N LYS A 407 19.29 -19.73 29.26
CA LYS A 407 20.61 -20.28 29.02
C LYS A 407 21.71 -19.23 28.94
N SER A 408 21.46 -18.10 28.29
CA SER A 408 22.50 -17.13 27.94
C SER A 408 22.69 -16.06 29.02
N LEU A 409 21.62 -15.72 29.76
CA LEU A 409 21.58 -14.69 30.79
C LEU A 409 20.67 -15.16 31.97
N PRO A 410 20.99 -16.25 32.67
CA PRO A 410 20.11 -16.87 33.66
C PRO A 410 19.74 -15.95 34.84
N ILE A 411 18.50 -16.06 35.32
CA ILE A 411 18.05 -15.53 36.62
C ILE A 411 17.68 -16.72 37.50
N ALA A 412 18.30 -16.82 38.69
CA ALA A 412 18.02 -17.88 39.65
C ALA A 412 16.52 -17.95 40.00
N GLY A 413 15.91 -19.13 39.87
CA GLY A 413 14.50 -19.38 40.17
C GLY A 413 13.50 -18.74 39.20
N PHE A 414 13.94 -18.21 38.06
CA PHE A 414 13.07 -17.57 37.05
C PHE A 414 13.31 -18.14 35.64
N ASP A 415 13.32 -19.46 35.52
CA ASP A 415 13.33 -20.17 34.24
C ASP A 415 11.92 -20.55 33.75
N LEU A 416 11.83 -20.99 32.51
CA LEU A 416 10.57 -21.42 31.90
C LEU A 416 9.92 -22.58 32.68
N GLU A 417 10.69 -23.55 33.17
CA GLU A 417 10.16 -24.69 33.91
C GLU A 417 9.49 -24.26 35.22
N SER A 418 10.14 -23.37 35.96
CA SER A 418 9.64 -22.80 37.20
C SER A 418 8.37 -21.97 36.95
N ALA A 419 8.32 -21.21 35.85
CA ALA A 419 7.13 -20.44 35.49
C ALA A 419 5.94 -21.34 35.12
N VAL A 420 6.17 -22.40 34.34
CA VAL A 420 5.13 -23.40 34.01
C VAL A 420 4.64 -24.11 35.28
N ARG A 421 5.56 -24.52 36.15
CA ARG A 421 5.23 -25.14 37.44
C ARG A 421 4.40 -24.20 38.32
N GLY A 422 4.80 -22.93 38.43
CA GLY A 422 4.09 -21.91 39.20
C GLY A 422 2.67 -21.66 38.70
N MET A 423 2.49 -21.50 37.38
CA MET A 423 1.16 -21.33 36.77
C MET A 423 0.25 -22.53 37.03
N ARG A 424 0.79 -23.74 36.89
CA ARG A 424 0.05 -24.98 37.19
C ARG A 424 -0.39 -25.05 38.65
N THR A 425 0.48 -24.66 39.59
CA THR A 425 0.16 -24.64 41.03
C THR A 425 -1.02 -23.73 41.37
N ILE A 426 -1.18 -22.61 40.66
CA ILE A 426 -2.31 -21.68 40.84
C ILE A 426 -3.51 -21.99 39.94
N GLY A 427 -3.54 -23.16 39.31
CA GLY A 427 -4.65 -23.61 38.46
C GLY A 427 -4.76 -22.89 37.11
N ARG A 428 -3.68 -22.28 36.61
CA ARG A 428 -3.65 -21.59 35.30
C ARG A 428 -2.78 -22.34 34.29
N GLY A 429 -3.17 -22.31 33.01
CA GLY A 429 -2.35 -22.76 31.90
C GLY A 429 -1.31 -21.72 31.48
N MET A 430 -0.28 -22.15 30.75
CA MET A 430 0.68 -21.25 30.12
C MET A 430 0.27 -21.05 28.65
N ASP A 431 -0.34 -19.92 28.33
CA ASP A 431 -0.66 -19.55 26.95
C ASP A 431 0.50 -18.78 26.28
N PRO A 432 0.48 -18.60 24.95
CA PRO A 432 1.56 -17.91 24.23
C PRO A 432 1.80 -16.45 24.69
N ALA A 433 0.75 -15.73 25.11
CA ALA A 433 0.87 -14.36 25.59
C ALA A 433 1.59 -14.32 26.94
N ALA A 434 1.26 -15.23 27.85
CA ALA A 434 1.93 -15.40 29.14
C ALA A 434 3.43 -15.70 28.98
N VAL A 435 3.82 -16.55 28.01
CA VAL A 435 5.24 -16.79 27.72
C VAL A 435 5.93 -15.53 27.19
N GLY A 436 5.25 -14.71 26.39
CA GLY A 436 5.76 -13.41 25.96
C GLY A 436 6.03 -12.45 27.12
N LEU A 437 5.11 -12.36 28.08
CA LEU A 437 5.28 -11.55 29.29
C LEU A 437 6.47 -12.02 30.13
N LEU A 438 6.75 -13.32 30.19
CA LEU A 438 7.95 -13.84 30.86
C LEU A 438 9.25 -13.31 30.23
N ALA A 439 9.29 -13.11 28.91
CA ALA A 439 10.46 -12.54 28.24
C ALA A 439 10.67 -11.07 28.63
N PHE A 440 9.62 -10.25 28.63
CA PHE A 440 9.67 -8.85 29.08
C PHE A 440 10.11 -8.74 30.55
N GLU A 441 9.51 -9.56 31.41
CA GLU A 441 9.85 -9.59 32.84
C GLU A 441 11.31 -10.02 33.06
N HIS A 442 11.80 -10.98 32.29
CA HIS A 442 13.21 -11.40 32.35
C HIS A 442 14.14 -10.23 31.99
N VAL A 443 13.88 -9.52 30.88
CA VAL A 443 14.64 -8.34 30.45
C VAL A 443 14.65 -7.28 31.55
N ARG A 444 13.48 -6.97 32.12
CA ARG A 444 13.31 -5.98 33.19
C ARG A 444 14.12 -6.34 34.43
N ARG A 445 14.03 -7.59 34.89
CA ARG A 445 14.80 -8.09 36.06
C ARG A 445 16.30 -8.02 35.82
N LEU A 446 16.77 -8.43 34.64
CA LEU A 446 18.19 -8.39 34.31
C LEU A 446 18.74 -6.96 34.36
N ARG A 447 18.06 -6.01 33.72
CA ARG A 447 18.47 -4.60 33.75
C ARG A 447 18.43 -4.01 35.16
N ALA A 448 17.45 -4.39 35.99
CA ALA A 448 17.30 -3.87 37.35
C ALA A 448 18.30 -4.47 38.37
N SER A 449 18.67 -5.74 38.24
CA SER A 449 19.41 -6.48 39.28
C SER A 449 20.85 -6.81 38.91
N SER A 450 21.21 -6.88 37.61
CA SER A 450 22.54 -7.31 37.20
C SER A 450 23.56 -6.19 37.36
N ALA A 451 24.44 -6.31 38.36
CA ALA A 451 25.58 -5.40 38.53
C ALA A 451 26.47 -5.37 37.27
N PHE A 452 26.63 -6.51 36.59
CA PHE A 452 27.38 -6.60 35.34
C PHE A 452 26.70 -5.81 34.21
N LEU A 453 25.40 -5.98 33.97
CA LEU A 453 24.71 -5.23 32.90
C LEU A 453 24.62 -3.74 33.21
N LYS A 454 24.47 -3.37 34.49
CA LYS A 454 24.62 -1.99 34.94
C LYS A 454 26.01 -1.46 34.62
N SER A 455 27.07 -2.21 34.94
CA SER A 455 28.45 -1.81 34.58
C SER A 455 28.65 -1.69 33.07
N CYS A 456 28.00 -2.53 32.26
CA CYS A 456 28.01 -2.43 30.81
C CYS A 456 27.38 -1.13 30.30
N ALA A 457 26.27 -0.70 30.92
CA ALA A 457 25.63 0.56 30.58
C ALA A 457 26.45 1.79 31.06
N LEU A 458 27.41 1.59 31.97
CA LEU A 458 28.42 2.58 32.38
C LEU A 458 29.73 2.47 31.58
N ALA A 459 29.97 1.36 30.89
CA ALA A 459 31.25 1.06 30.25
C ALA A 459 31.55 2.02 29.09
N LYS A 460 32.83 2.40 28.97
CA LYS A 460 33.37 3.23 27.87
C LYS A 460 33.37 2.50 26.52
N GLN A 461 33.16 1.18 26.52
CA GLN A 461 33.18 0.31 25.35
C GLN A 461 31.84 -0.39 25.11
N GLN A 462 31.71 -0.95 23.90
CA GLN A 462 30.53 -1.67 23.44
C GLN A 462 30.30 -2.93 24.29
N CYS A 463 29.07 -3.17 24.75
CA CYS A 463 28.71 -4.36 25.54
C CYS A 463 27.81 -5.30 24.72
N PRO A 464 28.35 -6.41 24.20
CA PRO A 464 27.59 -7.35 23.37
C PRO A 464 26.40 -7.99 24.11
N ARG A 465 26.55 -8.28 25.41
CA ARG A 465 25.48 -8.87 26.23
C ARG A 465 24.28 -7.92 26.41
N ALA A 466 24.52 -6.62 26.58
CA ALA A 466 23.44 -5.63 26.63
C ALA A 466 22.76 -5.47 25.26
N ALA A 467 23.53 -5.48 24.18
CA ALA A 467 22.98 -5.45 22.82
C ALA A 467 22.13 -6.69 22.51
N PHE A 468 22.55 -7.87 22.95
CA PHE A 468 21.74 -9.09 22.83
C PHE A 468 20.42 -8.99 23.60
N LEU A 469 20.43 -8.36 24.78
CA LEU A 469 19.20 -8.14 25.55
C LEU A 469 18.22 -7.22 24.80
N ASP A 470 18.71 -6.15 24.17
CA ASP A 470 17.92 -5.25 23.32
C ASP A 470 17.35 -5.96 22.08
N LEU A 471 18.09 -6.92 21.49
CA LEU A 471 17.59 -7.75 20.40
C LEU A 471 16.40 -8.60 20.86
N VAL A 472 16.52 -9.25 22.01
CA VAL A 472 15.46 -10.09 22.58
C VAL A 472 14.21 -9.28 22.90
N GLU A 473 14.37 -8.09 23.50
CA GLU A 473 13.26 -7.16 23.75
C GLU A 473 12.55 -6.79 22.43
N SER A 474 13.31 -6.45 21.40
CA SER A 474 12.76 -6.10 20.08
C SER A 474 11.99 -7.28 19.45
N LEU A 475 12.50 -8.51 19.57
CA LEU A 475 11.82 -9.72 19.10
C LEU A 475 10.52 -9.99 19.86
N ALA A 476 10.46 -9.67 21.16
CA ALA A 476 9.25 -9.79 21.96
C ALA A 476 8.19 -8.75 21.57
N VAL A 477 8.59 -7.48 21.38
CA VAL A 477 7.70 -6.41 20.89
C VAL A 477 7.14 -6.73 19.51
N ALA A 478 7.97 -7.16 18.57
CA ALA A 478 7.52 -7.50 17.22
C ALA A 478 6.48 -8.64 17.23
N ASN A 479 6.64 -9.62 18.13
CA ASN A 479 5.69 -10.72 18.25
C ASN A 479 4.36 -10.29 18.89
N ALA A 480 4.41 -9.43 19.91
CA ALA A 480 3.23 -8.81 20.51
C ALA A 480 2.43 -8.00 19.46
N SER A 481 3.12 -7.20 18.66
CA SER A 481 2.53 -6.44 17.55
C SER A 481 1.89 -7.36 16.50
N LYS A 482 2.57 -8.44 16.07
CA LYS A 482 1.99 -9.42 15.13
C LYS A 482 0.78 -10.14 15.69
N ALA A 483 0.76 -10.46 16.98
CA ALA A 483 -0.36 -11.16 17.61
C ALA A 483 -1.66 -10.36 17.49
N ILE A 484 -1.63 -9.06 17.76
CA ILE A 484 -2.83 -8.20 17.64
C ILE A 484 -3.25 -7.99 16.18
N VAL A 485 -2.31 -7.92 15.24
CA VAL A 485 -2.62 -7.82 13.80
C VAL A 485 -3.26 -9.09 13.28
N ARG A 486 -2.70 -10.24 13.65
CA ARG A 486 -3.26 -11.54 13.25
C ARG A 486 -4.70 -11.67 13.76
N ALA A 487 -4.95 -11.38 15.03
CA ALA A 487 -6.29 -11.46 15.60
C ALA A 487 -7.25 -10.41 15.02
N GLY A 488 -6.85 -9.14 15.01
CA GLY A 488 -7.73 -8.00 14.73
C GLY A 488 -7.88 -7.66 13.25
N VAL A 489 -6.86 -7.90 12.44
CA VAL A 489 -6.86 -7.54 11.01
C VAL A 489 -7.05 -8.78 10.13
N LEU A 490 -6.35 -9.87 10.41
CA LEU A 490 -6.37 -11.06 9.53
C LEU A 490 -7.51 -12.01 9.85
N GLN A 491 -7.76 -12.26 11.13
CA GLN A 491 -8.83 -13.16 11.59
C GLN A 491 -10.13 -12.40 11.89
N ARG A 492 -10.06 -11.08 12.11
CA ARG A 492 -11.19 -10.20 12.48
C ARG A 492 -11.94 -10.68 13.73
N VAL A 493 -11.22 -11.12 14.76
CA VAL A 493 -11.78 -11.58 16.05
C VAL A 493 -11.58 -10.50 17.10
N ASN A 494 -12.60 -9.68 17.35
CA ASN A 494 -12.48 -8.47 18.17
C ASN A 494 -12.21 -8.78 19.65
N GLU A 495 -12.90 -9.75 20.24
CA GLU A 495 -12.77 -10.09 21.66
C GLU A 495 -11.36 -10.60 21.97
N ALA A 496 -10.83 -11.50 21.14
CA ALA A 496 -9.47 -12.01 21.27
C ALA A 496 -8.43 -10.89 21.08
N THR A 497 -8.70 -9.93 20.19
CA THR A 497 -7.83 -8.77 19.99
C THR A 497 -7.83 -7.86 21.20
N ASP A 498 -8.99 -7.57 21.79
CA ASP A 498 -9.11 -6.72 22.97
C ASP A 498 -8.45 -7.37 24.19
N GLU A 499 -8.58 -8.70 24.35
CA GLU A 499 -7.88 -9.46 25.39
C GLU A 499 -6.36 -9.36 25.24
N LEU A 500 -5.84 -9.55 24.02
CA LEU A 500 -4.42 -9.45 23.73
C LEU A 500 -3.89 -8.03 24.01
N VAL A 501 -4.61 -7.00 23.54
CA VAL A 501 -4.24 -5.60 23.80
C VAL A 501 -4.21 -5.33 25.29
N ARG A 502 -5.25 -5.71 26.04
CA ARG A 502 -5.31 -5.53 27.50
C ARG A 502 -4.17 -6.23 28.23
N THR A 503 -3.83 -7.45 27.80
CA THR A 503 -2.78 -8.27 28.42
C THR A 503 -1.38 -7.74 28.14
N LEU A 504 -1.12 -7.25 26.92
CA LEU A 504 0.21 -6.84 26.48
C LEU A 504 0.50 -5.36 26.78
N SER A 505 -0.50 -4.49 26.80
CA SER A 505 -0.35 -3.04 27.00
C SER A 505 0.52 -2.64 28.20
N PRO A 506 0.47 -3.30 29.39
CA PRO A 506 1.34 -2.93 30.51
C PRO A 506 2.84 -2.94 30.18
N GLU A 507 3.26 -3.78 29.21
CA GLU A 507 4.67 -3.92 28.82
C GLU A 507 5.03 -3.11 27.58
N VAL A 508 4.11 -2.92 26.62
CA VAL A 508 4.46 -2.38 25.28
C VAL A 508 3.70 -1.10 24.87
N ASP A 509 2.81 -0.57 25.71
CA ASP A 509 2.02 0.60 25.33
C ASP A 509 2.89 1.85 25.11
N GLY A 510 2.62 2.56 24.01
CA GLY A 510 3.42 3.68 23.57
C GLY A 510 4.71 3.32 22.82
N HIS A 511 5.05 2.04 22.63
CA HIS A 511 6.10 1.64 21.70
C HIS A 511 5.65 1.91 20.25
N PRO A 512 6.47 2.55 19.38
CA PRO A 512 6.01 2.99 18.05
C PRO A 512 5.43 1.88 17.18
N GLN A 513 6.09 0.72 17.12
CA GLN A 513 5.59 -0.43 16.37
C GLN A 513 4.22 -0.93 16.89
N PHE A 514 4.05 -1.06 18.21
CA PHE A 514 2.79 -1.53 18.79
C PHE A 514 1.67 -0.50 18.62
N ALA A 515 1.97 0.79 18.78
CA ALA A 515 1.03 1.87 18.52
C ALA A 515 0.56 1.90 17.06
N LEU A 516 1.48 1.73 16.10
CA LEU A 516 1.13 1.62 14.67
C LEU A 516 0.18 0.44 14.40
N GLU A 517 0.41 -0.70 15.03
CA GLU A 517 -0.45 -1.87 14.86
C GLU A 517 -1.81 -1.73 15.57
N ARG A 518 -1.87 -1.04 16.71
CA ARG A 518 -3.15 -0.65 17.32
C ARG A 518 -3.95 0.28 16.42
N ALA A 519 -3.27 1.23 15.77
CA ALA A 519 -3.88 2.10 14.77
C ALA A 519 -4.42 1.28 13.58
N ARG A 520 -3.66 0.29 13.10
CA ARG A 520 -4.09 -0.62 12.02
C ARG A 520 -5.31 -1.47 12.41
N VAL A 521 -5.37 -1.97 13.65
CA VAL A 521 -6.56 -2.67 14.18
C VAL A 521 -7.76 -1.73 14.24
N ALA A 522 -7.59 -0.48 14.69
CA ALA A 522 -8.67 0.51 14.72
C ALA A 522 -9.18 0.82 13.30
N LEU A 523 -8.28 0.94 12.31
CA LEU A 523 -8.65 1.10 10.90
C LEU A 523 -9.47 -0.09 10.39
N ALA A 524 -9.05 -1.32 10.69
CA ALA A 524 -9.79 -2.53 10.30
C ALA A 524 -11.20 -2.59 10.91
N ARG A 525 -11.40 -2.00 12.10
CA ARG A 525 -12.70 -1.90 12.76
C ARG A 525 -13.62 -0.82 12.18
N LEU A 526 -13.09 0.16 11.43
CA LEU A 526 -13.93 1.16 10.77
C LEU A 526 -14.82 0.55 9.68
N GLU A 527 -14.33 -0.51 9.04
CA GLU A 527 -15.08 -1.32 8.08
C GLU A 527 -16.21 -2.04 8.83
N GLY A 528 -17.46 -1.63 8.62
CA GLY A 528 -18.65 -2.20 9.26
C GLY A 528 -19.05 -1.61 10.62
N ALA A 529 -18.26 -0.68 11.20
CA ALA A 529 -18.65 -0.04 12.46
C ALA A 529 -19.87 0.90 12.29
N PRO A 530 -20.83 0.86 13.25
CA PRO A 530 -21.89 1.86 13.38
C PRO A 530 -21.35 3.30 13.51
N PRO A 531 -22.10 4.34 13.10
CA PRO A 531 -21.64 5.73 13.11
C PRO A 531 -21.11 6.22 14.48
N ASP A 532 -21.72 5.79 15.58
CA ASP A 532 -21.33 6.12 16.96
C ASP A 532 -19.99 5.48 17.37
N GLN A 533 -19.66 4.30 16.82
CA GLN A 533 -18.40 3.61 17.07
C GLN A 533 -17.28 4.06 16.13
N ARG A 534 -17.63 4.50 14.91
CA ARG A 534 -16.66 5.03 13.92
C ARG A 534 -15.82 6.16 14.47
N ASN A 535 -16.45 7.13 15.16
CA ASN A 535 -15.73 8.26 15.74
C ASN A 535 -14.68 7.81 16.77
N ARG A 536 -15.03 6.83 17.62
CA ARG A 536 -14.09 6.27 18.61
C ARG A 536 -12.92 5.56 17.93
N HIS A 537 -13.19 4.77 16.89
CA HIS A 537 -12.12 4.10 16.13
C HIS A 537 -11.23 5.08 15.37
N MET A 538 -11.79 6.16 14.80
CA MET A 538 -11.03 7.25 14.19
C MET A 538 -10.14 7.98 15.21
N GLU A 539 -10.64 8.21 16.42
CA GLU A 539 -9.86 8.82 17.50
C GLU A 539 -8.68 7.93 17.91
N VAL A 540 -8.91 6.63 18.11
CA VAL A 540 -7.85 5.66 18.42
C VAL A 540 -6.84 5.57 17.26
N LEU A 541 -7.30 5.50 16.02
CA LEU A 541 -6.47 5.49 14.82
C LEU A 541 -5.53 6.70 14.79
N GLY A 542 -6.07 7.91 14.90
CA GLY A 542 -5.28 9.14 14.87
C GLY A 542 -4.33 9.27 16.05
N ALA A 543 -4.78 8.95 17.26
CA ALA A 543 -3.96 9.05 18.48
C ALA A 543 -2.77 8.08 18.46
N GLN A 544 -3.01 6.81 18.11
CA GLN A 544 -1.97 5.78 18.10
C GLN A 544 -1.00 5.98 16.93
N ALA A 545 -1.49 6.38 15.75
CA ALA A 545 -0.62 6.74 14.64
C ALA A 545 0.26 7.96 14.98
N ALA A 546 -0.27 8.99 15.65
CA ALA A 546 0.51 10.14 16.06
C ALA A 546 1.59 9.78 17.11
N VAL A 547 1.31 8.86 18.03
CA VAL A 547 2.31 8.31 18.97
C VAL A 547 3.44 7.63 18.21
N ALA A 548 3.11 6.77 17.24
CA ALA A 548 4.09 6.07 16.42
C ALA A 548 4.97 7.05 15.61
N ALA A 549 4.36 7.99 14.87
CA ALA A 549 5.09 8.97 14.08
C ALA A 549 5.98 9.88 14.94
N TYR A 550 5.47 10.33 16.10
CA TYR A 550 6.23 11.19 17.00
C TYR A 550 7.46 10.48 17.55
N TRP A 551 7.32 9.29 18.14
CA TRP A 551 8.44 8.65 18.84
C TRP A 551 9.49 8.02 17.91
N GLU A 552 9.22 7.91 16.62
CA GLU A 552 10.22 7.56 15.61
C GLU A 552 11.18 8.72 15.28
N GLN A 553 10.73 9.98 15.37
CA GLN A 553 11.56 11.19 15.26
C GLN A 553 12.32 11.37 13.92
N GLY A 554 11.78 10.87 12.81
CA GLY A 554 12.38 11.07 11.49
C GLY A 554 11.78 10.19 10.39
N GLN A 555 12.50 10.12 9.26
CA GLN A 555 12.12 9.28 8.13
C GLN A 555 12.34 7.77 8.43
N SER A 556 11.28 7.09 8.87
CA SER A 556 11.23 5.63 9.05
C SER A 556 10.00 5.03 8.38
N VAL A 557 9.99 3.69 8.22
CA VAL A 557 8.82 2.98 7.72
C VAL A 557 7.65 3.15 8.69
N ILE A 558 7.88 3.09 10.00
CA ILE A 558 6.83 3.31 11.00
C ILE A 558 6.25 4.72 10.90
N SER A 559 7.07 5.77 10.82
CA SER A 559 6.59 7.16 10.64
C SER A 559 5.75 7.29 9.36
N ARG A 560 6.25 6.73 8.26
CA ARG A 560 5.56 6.75 6.97
C ARG A 560 4.19 6.08 7.06
N GLU A 561 4.13 4.86 7.54
CA GLU A 561 2.88 4.10 7.64
C GLU A 561 1.90 4.73 8.63
N ALA A 562 2.39 5.28 9.74
CA ALA A 562 1.58 6.04 10.69
C ALA A 562 0.96 7.28 10.03
N MET A 563 1.74 8.03 9.26
CA MET A 563 1.19 9.16 8.50
C MET A 563 0.16 8.70 7.46
N VAL A 564 0.41 7.63 6.71
CA VAL A 564 -0.58 7.05 5.77
C VAL A 564 -1.91 6.76 6.49
N GLN A 565 -1.86 6.21 7.70
CA GLN A 565 -3.05 5.91 8.50
C GLN A 565 -3.79 7.17 8.99
N MET A 566 -3.08 8.27 9.24
CA MET A 566 -3.67 9.59 9.51
C MET A 566 -4.22 10.28 8.24
N GLY A 567 -3.96 9.72 7.06
CA GLY A 567 -4.15 10.38 5.76
C GLY A 567 -2.99 11.33 5.43
N VAL A 568 -2.47 11.26 4.20
CA VAL A 568 -1.36 12.11 3.73
C VAL A 568 -1.73 12.82 2.43
N PRO A 569 -1.70 14.16 2.38
CA PRO A 569 -1.57 15.08 3.52
C PRO A 569 -2.87 15.18 4.35
N SER A 570 -2.77 15.37 5.66
CA SER A 570 -3.87 15.74 6.55
C SER A 570 -3.40 16.69 7.65
N VAL A 571 -4.33 17.32 8.38
CA VAL A 571 -4.00 18.15 9.57
C VAL A 571 -3.18 17.35 10.59
N GLY A 572 -3.43 16.04 10.71
CA GLY A 572 -2.67 15.16 11.60
C GLY A 572 -1.27 14.82 11.08
N SER A 573 -1.10 14.65 9.76
CA SER A 573 0.19 14.23 9.17
C SER A 573 1.12 15.40 8.83
N SER A 574 0.58 16.57 8.49
CA SER A 574 1.34 17.73 8.00
C SER A 574 2.52 18.12 8.90
N PRO A 575 2.37 18.22 10.24
CA PRO A 575 3.49 18.57 11.11
C PRO A 575 4.68 17.62 10.99
N PHE A 576 4.43 16.32 10.81
CA PHE A 576 5.49 15.32 10.65
C PHE A 576 6.13 15.38 9.25
N LEU A 577 5.33 15.66 8.21
CA LEU A 577 5.86 15.87 6.86
C LEU A 577 6.82 17.06 6.84
N ASP A 578 6.41 18.20 7.40
CA ASP A 578 7.22 19.41 7.42
C ASP A 578 8.54 19.19 8.17
N GLU A 579 8.46 18.54 9.34
CA GLU A 579 9.63 18.31 10.19
C GLU A 579 10.64 17.31 9.58
N TYR A 580 10.17 16.25 8.92
CA TYR A 580 11.03 15.14 8.49
C TYR A 580 11.43 15.19 7.01
N SER A 581 10.74 15.94 6.15
CA SER A 581 10.96 15.90 4.69
C SER A 581 12.36 16.34 4.23
N ALA A 582 13.08 17.10 5.07
CA ALA A 582 14.43 17.54 4.77
C ALA A 582 15.53 16.65 5.38
N ASP A 583 15.19 15.59 6.13
CA ASP A 583 16.19 14.74 6.77
C ASP A 583 17.13 14.09 5.75
N LEU A 584 18.44 14.12 6.05
CA LEU A 584 19.46 13.37 5.32
C LEU A 584 19.94 12.13 6.11
N PRO A 585 20.26 11.02 5.42
CA PRO A 585 20.01 10.78 3.99
C PRO A 585 18.51 10.58 3.70
N LEU A 586 18.07 11.03 2.51
CA LEU A 586 16.69 10.85 2.05
C LEU A 586 16.35 9.35 1.96
N ARG A 587 15.21 8.94 2.53
CA ARG A 587 14.71 7.57 2.37
C ARG A 587 14.05 7.39 1.00
N ASP A 588 14.40 6.31 0.30
CA ASP A 588 13.89 6.00 -1.05
C ASP A 588 12.37 5.81 -1.10
N PHE A 589 11.73 5.52 0.04
CA PHE A 589 10.29 5.33 0.20
C PHE A 589 9.54 6.57 0.74
N TRP A 590 10.24 7.68 1.00
CA TRP A 590 9.62 8.87 1.59
C TRP A 590 8.64 9.56 0.62
N PHE A 591 7.78 10.42 1.17
CA PHE A 591 6.74 11.08 0.38
C PHE A 591 7.33 12.08 -0.63
N GLU A 592 6.92 11.96 -1.89
CA GLU A 592 7.21 12.95 -2.93
C GLU A 592 6.58 14.30 -2.54
N PRO A 593 7.26 15.44 -2.78
CA PRO A 593 6.67 16.76 -2.63
C PRO A 593 5.71 17.05 -3.80
N THR A 594 4.49 16.50 -3.75
CA THR A 594 3.54 16.46 -4.87
C THR A 594 3.13 17.83 -5.43
N LEU A 595 3.19 18.89 -4.61
CA LEU A 595 2.87 20.26 -5.01
C LEU A 595 4.09 21.04 -5.55
N ALA A 596 5.29 20.44 -5.54
CA ALA A 596 6.49 21.10 -6.03
C ALA A 596 6.55 21.12 -7.58
N PRO A 597 7.29 22.08 -8.17
CA PRO A 597 7.57 22.10 -9.61
C PRO A 597 8.15 20.76 -10.11
N ALA A 598 7.95 20.46 -11.40
CA ALA A 598 8.36 19.18 -11.97
C ALA A 598 9.86 18.90 -11.79
N GLU A 599 10.69 19.94 -11.88
CA GLU A 599 12.14 19.89 -11.70
C GLU A 599 12.52 19.42 -10.29
N ALA A 600 11.85 19.96 -9.27
CA ALA A 600 12.08 19.57 -7.88
C ALA A 600 11.64 18.13 -7.61
N ARG A 601 10.52 17.70 -8.21
CA ARG A 601 10.04 16.30 -8.12
C ARG A 601 10.98 15.33 -8.83
N ILE A 602 11.53 15.72 -9.99
CA ILE A 602 12.56 14.94 -10.69
C ILE A 602 13.84 14.84 -9.84
N ALA A 603 14.31 15.94 -9.24
CA ALA A 603 15.48 15.93 -8.36
C ALA A 603 15.27 15.02 -7.15
N PHE A 604 14.10 15.09 -6.51
CA PHE A 604 13.70 14.19 -5.43
C PHE A 604 13.78 12.72 -5.86
N HIS A 605 13.15 12.36 -6.98
CA HIS A 605 13.16 10.96 -7.44
C HIS A 605 14.54 10.49 -7.89
N ARG A 606 15.42 11.37 -8.39
CA ARG A 606 16.82 11.04 -8.67
C ARG A 606 17.57 10.72 -7.38
N GLU A 607 17.42 11.54 -6.35
CA GLU A 607 18.07 11.26 -5.05
C GLU A 607 17.51 9.99 -4.40
N ALA A 608 16.18 9.83 -4.37
CA ALA A 608 15.56 8.61 -3.88
C ALA A 608 16.04 7.36 -4.64
N LEU A 609 16.19 7.43 -5.97
CA LEU A 609 16.73 6.33 -6.77
C LEU A 609 18.21 6.03 -6.48
N ARG A 610 19.03 7.03 -6.13
CA ARG A 610 20.43 6.82 -5.73
C ARG A 610 20.52 6.02 -4.43
N GLN A 611 19.62 6.30 -3.49
CA GLN A 611 19.51 5.61 -2.21
C GLN A 611 18.84 4.23 -2.33
N ALA A 612 18.00 4.04 -3.34
CA ALA A 612 17.20 2.82 -3.48
C ALA A 612 18.01 1.54 -3.69
N THR A 613 17.69 0.51 -2.92
CA THR A 613 18.24 -0.85 -3.11
C THR A 613 17.21 -1.76 -3.77
N SER A 614 16.00 -1.79 -3.22
CA SER A 614 14.91 -2.64 -3.70
C SER A 614 13.68 -1.87 -4.16
N ASN A 615 13.52 -0.60 -3.75
CA ASN A 615 12.40 0.23 -4.16
C ASN A 615 12.56 0.73 -5.60
N ILE A 616 11.70 0.25 -6.49
CA ILE A 616 11.72 0.62 -7.91
C ILE A 616 10.88 1.86 -8.22
N ASP A 617 10.05 2.33 -7.28
CA ASP A 617 9.08 3.39 -7.52
C ASP A 617 9.72 4.73 -7.98
N PRO A 618 10.85 5.19 -7.42
CA PRO A 618 11.52 6.40 -7.92
C PRO A 618 11.89 6.30 -9.40
N ALA A 619 12.35 5.13 -9.86
CA ALA A 619 12.66 4.91 -11.27
C ALA A 619 11.42 4.94 -12.16
N LYS A 620 10.29 4.37 -11.69
CA LYS A 620 9.00 4.43 -12.41
C LYS A 620 8.51 5.86 -12.55
N SER A 621 8.62 6.65 -11.49
CA SER A 621 8.27 8.08 -11.50
C SER A 621 9.15 8.86 -12.48
N LEU A 622 10.47 8.62 -12.49
CA LEU A 622 11.38 9.26 -13.44
C LEU A 622 11.09 8.88 -14.90
N VAL A 623 10.81 7.61 -15.21
CA VAL A 623 10.48 7.19 -16.59
C VAL A 623 9.24 7.91 -17.11
N ARG A 624 8.25 8.16 -16.25
CA ARG A 624 7.03 8.89 -16.61
C ARG A 624 7.28 10.39 -16.79
N SER A 625 8.18 10.97 -16.00
CA SER A 625 8.43 12.41 -15.96
C SER A 625 9.49 12.88 -16.97
N LEU A 626 10.52 12.07 -17.24
CA LEU A 626 11.64 12.44 -18.12
C LEU A 626 11.25 12.33 -19.60
N ARG A 627 11.85 13.18 -20.44
CA ARG A 627 11.75 13.14 -21.90
C ARG A 627 12.99 12.45 -22.50
N GLU A 628 12.95 12.11 -23.78
CA GLU A 628 14.17 11.69 -24.50
C GLU A 628 15.12 12.89 -24.69
N PRO A 629 16.46 12.71 -24.60
CA PRO A 629 17.21 11.45 -24.43
C PRO A 629 17.48 11.03 -22.98
N GLU A 630 17.06 11.81 -21.98
CA GLU A 630 17.34 11.55 -20.56
C GLU A 630 16.71 10.26 -20.06
N ARG A 631 15.51 9.94 -20.57
CA ARG A 631 14.83 8.67 -20.31
C ARG A 631 15.64 7.49 -20.84
N GLY A 632 16.21 7.57 -22.04
CA GLY A 632 17.15 6.58 -22.57
C GLY A 632 18.39 6.39 -21.68
N LYS A 633 18.98 7.48 -21.16
CA LYS A 633 20.12 7.41 -20.23
C LYS A 633 19.77 6.69 -18.92
N LEU A 634 18.62 7.03 -18.33
CA LEU A 634 18.13 6.35 -17.12
C LEU A 634 17.95 4.84 -17.35
N LYS A 635 17.46 4.43 -18.52
CA LYS A 635 17.30 3.01 -18.84
C LYS A 635 18.62 2.27 -18.92
N THR A 636 19.63 2.88 -19.52
CA THR A 636 20.99 2.33 -19.55
C THR A 636 21.55 2.19 -18.13
N GLU A 637 21.36 3.20 -17.27
CA GLU A 637 21.74 3.15 -15.85
C GLU A 637 21.04 1.99 -15.12
N LEU A 638 19.75 1.77 -15.37
CA LEU A 638 18.97 0.69 -14.77
C LEU A 638 19.24 -0.69 -15.39
N GLY A 639 20.08 -0.79 -16.42
CA GLY A 639 20.37 -2.05 -17.11
C GLY A 639 20.87 -3.16 -16.18
N HIS A 640 21.67 -2.80 -15.18
CA HIS A 640 22.25 -3.71 -14.18
C HIS A 640 21.53 -3.69 -12.81
N ARG A 641 20.59 -2.76 -12.60
CA ARG A 641 19.84 -2.61 -11.34
C ARG A 641 18.47 -3.26 -11.39
N PHE A 642 17.97 -3.65 -10.22
CA PHE A 642 16.63 -4.23 -10.01
C PHE A 642 16.34 -5.49 -10.83
N ARG A 643 17.35 -6.21 -11.31
CA ARG A 643 17.15 -7.45 -12.08
C ARG A 643 16.42 -8.47 -11.20
N GLY A 644 15.37 -9.07 -11.75
CA GLY A 644 14.47 -9.96 -11.01
C GLY A 644 13.32 -9.23 -10.27
N HIS A 645 13.25 -7.89 -10.28
CA HIS A 645 12.11 -7.15 -9.73
C HIS A 645 10.87 -7.36 -10.62
N PRO A 646 9.69 -7.71 -10.06
CA PRO A 646 8.47 -8.02 -10.83
C PRO A 646 7.95 -6.85 -11.69
N GLU A 647 8.20 -5.62 -11.25
CA GLU A 647 7.78 -4.39 -11.94
C GLU A 647 8.85 -3.80 -12.87
N ARG A 648 10.02 -4.45 -13.04
CA ARG A 648 11.11 -3.93 -13.90
C ARG A 648 10.68 -3.78 -15.36
N ALA A 649 9.81 -4.66 -15.85
CA ALA A 649 9.27 -4.55 -17.21
C ALA A 649 8.51 -3.24 -17.43
N GLU A 650 7.90 -2.65 -16.40
CA GLU A 650 7.19 -1.36 -16.53
C GLU A 650 8.15 -0.18 -16.81
N ILE A 651 9.44 -0.33 -16.49
CA ILE A 651 10.50 0.62 -16.82
C ILE A 651 11.08 0.34 -18.21
N ALA A 652 11.19 -0.94 -18.55
CA ALA A 652 11.73 -1.38 -19.84
C ALA A 652 10.87 -0.88 -21.02
N VAL A 653 9.54 -0.85 -20.88
CA VAL A 653 8.56 -0.45 -21.91
C VAL A 653 8.60 1.06 -22.19
N ALA A 654 9.64 1.44 -22.93
CA ALA A 654 9.76 2.53 -23.88
C ALA A 654 11.18 2.47 -24.49
N PRO A 655 11.72 1.32 -24.95
CA PRO A 655 12.88 1.41 -25.80
C PRO A 655 12.44 2.01 -27.15
N ALA A 656 13.41 2.43 -27.95
CA ALA A 656 13.17 2.58 -29.37
C ALA A 656 12.56 1.27 -29.91
N PRO A 657 11.60 1.34 -30.84
CA PRO A 657 10.98 0.14 -31.43
C PRO A 657 12.07 -0.84 -31.86
N VAL A 658 11.87 -2.15 -31.64
CA VAL A 658 12.69 -3.16 -32.34
C VAL A 658 12.60 -2.82 -33.83
N ALA A 659 13.73 -2.72 -34.51
CA ALA A 659 13.75 -2.25 -35.90
C ALA A 659 12.79 -3.09 -36.76
N GLY A 660 11.74 -2.45 -37.29
CA GLY A 660 10.70 -3.10 -38.08
C GLY A 660 9.51 -3.70 -37.31
N ALA A 661 9.49 -3.67 -35.97
CA ALA A 661 8.38 -4.18 -35.15
C ALA A 661 7.48 -3.05 -34.62
N SER A 662 6.19 -3.36 -34.44
CA SER A 662 5.24 -2.46 -33.81
C SER A 662 5.55 -2.24 -32.32
N PRO A 663 5.04 -1.15 -31.68
CA PRO A 663 5.17 -0.93 -30.25
C PRO A 663 4.61 -2.10 -29.40
N LEU A 664 3.53 -2.74 -29.85
CA LEU A 664 2.93 -3.88 -29.17
C LEU A 664 3.83 -5.13 -29.23
N GLU A 665 4.44 -5.41 -30.38
CA GLU A 665 5.39 -6.52 -30.53
C GLU A 665 6.64 -6.32 -29.70
N SER A 666 7.17 -5.10 -29.68
CA SER A 666 8.31 -4.74 -28.82
C SER A 666 7.97 -4.98 -27.34
N ARG A 667 6.79 -4.54 -26.88
CA ARG A 667 6.31 -4.78 -25.52
C ARG A 667 6.14 -6.27 -25.21
N LEU A 668 5.57 -7.05 -26.12
CA LEU A 668 5.40 -8.49 -25.93
C LEU A 668 6.76 -9.22 -25.86
N ALA A 669 7.75 -8.80 -26.64
CA ALA A 669 9.10 -9.37 -26.59
C ALA A 669 9.77 -9.13 -25.21
N GLU A 670 9.62 -7.93 -24.65
CA GLU A 670 10.12 -7.61 -23.31
C GLU A 670 9.41 -8.41 -22.21
N LEU A 671 8.07 -8.46 -22.25
CA LEU A 671 7.29 -9.23 -21.28
C LEU A 671 7.61 -10.73 -21.38
N ALA A 672 7.83 -11.26 -22.59
CA ALA A 672 8.30 -12.62 -22.78
C ALA A 672 9.71 -12.84 -22.19
N SER A 673 10.60 -11.85 -22.30
CA SER A 673 11.92 -11.90 -21.67
C SER A 673 11.83 -11.93 -20.15
N ALA A 674 11.03 -11.04 -19.55
CA ALA A 674 10.81 -11.02 -18.10
C ALA A 674 10.23 -12.35 -17.58
N ARG A 675 9.30 -12.96 -18.33
CA ARG A 675 8.75 -14.28 -18.03
C ARG A 675 9.79 -15.40 -18.14
N ARG A 676 10.71 -15.35 -19.11
CA ARG A 676 11.84 -16.31 -19.20
C ARG A 676 12.85 -16.12 -18.08
N GLU A 677 13.17 -14.88 -17.72
CA GLU A 677 14.08 -14.57 -16.63
C GLU A 677 13.53 -15.06 -15.29
N ARG A 678 12.22 -14.92 -15.07
CA ARG A 678 11.53 -15.29 -13.82
C ARG A 678 10.17 -15.94 -14.09
N PRO A 679 10.13 -17.24 -14.42
CA PRO A 679 8.89 -17.98 -14.66
C PRO A 679 8.14 -18.29 -13.36
N ASP A 680 8.81 -18.24 -12.21
CA ASP A 680 8.24 -18.47 -10.89
C ASP A 680 7.39 -17.29 -10.36
N LEU A 681 7.26 -16.21 -11.15
CA LEU A 681 6.53 -15.00 -10.83
C LEU A 681 5.19 -14.90 -11.58
N TRP A 682 4.07 -15.03 -10.85
CA TRP A 682 2.71 -14.86 -11.42
C TRP A 682 2.57 -13.57 -12.22
N ARG A 683 3.12 -12.45 -11.71
CA ARG A 683 2.99 -11.13 -12.34
C ARG A 683 3.56 -11.10 -13.77
N ASN A 684 4.61 -11.87 -14.07
CA ASN A 684 5.18 -11.92 -15.42
C ASN A 684 4.25 -12.65 -16.40
N HIS A 685 3.67 -13.77 -15.96
CA HIS A 685 2.65 -14.50 -16.73
C HIS A 685 1.38 -13.66 -16.90
N TRP A 686 0.95 -12.98 -15.83
CA TRP A 686 -0.18 -12.05 -15.84
C TRP A 686 0.02 -10.91 -16.83
N ASN A 687 1.15 -10.20 -16.77
CA ASN A 687 1.40 -9.04 -17.63
C ASN A 687 1.48 -9.44 -19.10
N TYR A 688 2.17 -10.54 -19.43
CA TYR A 688 2.25 -11.05 -20.79
C TYR A 688 0.88 -11.52 -21.30
N GLY A 689 0.21 -12.40 -20.54
CA GLY A 689 -1.08 -12.95 -20.92
C GLY A 689 -2.18 -11.89 -20.98
N ARG A 690 -2.21 -10.93 -20.05
CA ARG A 690 -3.17 -9.81 -20.09
C ARG A 690 -2.95 -8.92 -21.31
N THR A 691 -1.70 -8.65 -21.72
CA THR A 691 -1.44 -7.90 -22.97
C THR A 691 -1.89 -8.70 -24.20
N LEU A 692 -1.69 -10.02 -24.26
CA LEU A 692 -2.29 -10.85 -25.31
C LEU A 692 -3.83 -10.80 -25.30
N PHE A 693 -4.42 -10.82 -24.10
CA PHE A 693 -5.85 -10.81 -23.92
C PHE A 693 -6.51 -9.48 -24.33
N GLU A 694 -5.97 -8.35 -23.85
CA GLU A 694 -6.57 -7.02 -24.00
C GLU A 694 -6.19 -6.33 -25.31
N ASP A 695 -4.93 -6.46 -25.74
CA ASP A 695 -4.41 -5.72 -26.91
C ASP A 695 -4.43 -6.58 -28.21
N LYS A 696 -4.50 -7.92 -28.11
CA LYS A 696 -4.65 -8.81 -29.29
C LYS A 696 -5.96 -9.58 -29.35
N GLY A 697 -6.72 -9.68 -28.27
CA GLY A 697 -7.90 -10.56 -28.19
C GLY A 697 -7.55 -12.06 -28.26
N ALA A 698 -6.29 -12.43 -28.04
CA ALA A 698 -5.80 -13.79 -28.14
C ALA A 698 -6.06 -14.56 -26.84
N TYR A 699 -7.32 -14.87 -26.55
CA TYR A 699 -7.74 -15.43 -25.26
C TYR A 699 -7.08 -16.79 -24.96
N ASP A 700 -7.01 -17.70 -25.94
CA ASP A 700 -6.40 -19.02 -25.73
C ASP A 700 -4.88 -18.94 -25.49
N GLU A 701 -4.18 -18.06 -26.19
CA GLU A 701 -2.76 -17.81 -25.97
C GLU A 701 -2.51 -17.19 -24.59
N ALA A 702 -3.38 -16.28 -24.16
CA ALA A 702 -3.34 -15.72 -22.81
C ALA A 702 -3.56 -16.79 -21.74
N ALA A 703 -4.57 -17.65 -21.91
CA ALA A 703 -4.85 -18.77 -21.01
C ALA A 703 -3.65 -19.71 -20.91
N LYS A 704 -3.03 -20.06 -22.06
CA LYS A 704 -1.81 -20.87 -22.10
C LYS A 704 -0.68 -20.21 -21.32
N SER A 705 -0.45 -18.91 -21.51
CA SER A 705 0.55 -18.16 -20.75
C SER A 705 0.30 -18.20 -19.24
N PHE A 706 -0.96 -18.06 -18.80
CA PHE A 706 -1.30 -18.15 -17.38
C PHE A 706 -1.07 -19.57 -16.83
N LEU A 707 -1.45 -20.61 -17.57
CA LEU A 707 -1.27 -22.02 -17.19
C LEU A 707 0.19 -22.52 -17.24
N GLU A 708 1.08 -21.77 -17.88
CA GLU A 708 2.53 -21.98 -17.84
C GLU A 708 3.13 -21.56 -16.48
N PHE A 709 2.39 -20.85 -15.63
CA PHE A 709 2.85 -20.49 -14.29
C PHE A 709 3.09 -21.77 -13.45
N PRO A 710 4.33 -22.03 -12.98
CA PRO A 710 4.67 -23.28 -12.30
C PRO A 710 3.84 -23.58 -11.05
N GLY A 711 3.43 -22.54 -10.31
CA GLY A 711 2.66 -22.67 -9.07
C GLY A 711 1.29 -23.33 -9.22
N PHE A 712 0.73 -23.39 -10.43
CA PHE A 712 -0.52 -24.12 -10.69
C PHE A 712 -0.32 -25.63 -10.86
N ARG A 713 0.90 -26.09 -11.17
CA ARG A 713 1.24 -27.51 -11.34
C ARG A 713 1.93 -28.09 -10.11
N ASN A 714 2.91 -27.36 -9.57
CA ASN A 714 3.59 -27.68 -8.34
C ASN A 714 3.31 -26.58 -7.30
N ARG A 715 2.61 -26.95 -6.23
CA ARG A 715 2.17 -26.02 -5.19
C ARG A 715 3.27 -25.76 -4.14
N ASP A 716 4.34 -26.54 -4.14
CA ASP A 716 5.42 -26.44 -3.17
C ASP A 716 6.09 -25.06 -3.22
N GLY A 717 6.28 -24.45 -2.05
CA GLY A 717 6.87 -23.12 -1.93
C GLY A 717 5.92 -21.96 -2.25
N TYR A 718 4.69 -22.22 -2.72
CA TYR A 718 3.68 -21.21 -2.98
C TYR A 718 2.61 -21.16 -1.88
N ASN A 719 2.10 -19.97 -1.59
CA ASN A 719 0.98 -19.80 -0.66
C ASN A 719 -0.34 -20.19 -1.34
N ALA A 720 -1.08 -21.13 -0.76
CA ALA A 720 -2.33 -21.64 -1.35
C ALA A 720 -3.40 -20.54 -1.56
N VAL A 721 -3.52 -19.57 -0.65
CA VAL A 721 -4.44 -18.44 -0.81
C VAL A 721 -4.02 -17.57 -2.00
N ALA A 722 -2.72 -17.29 -2.14
CA ALA A 722 -2.20 -16.54 -3.29
C ALA A 722 -2.44 -17.28 -4.62
N LEU A 723 -2.21 -18.60 -4.67
CA LEU A 723 -2.52 -19.40 -5.85
C LEU A 723 -4.01 -19.37 -6.20
N SER A 724 -4.89 -19.49 -5.20
CA SER A 724 -6.34 -19.42 -5.36
C SER A 724 -6.76 -18.06 -5.92
N ASN A 725 -6.19 -16.97 -5.42
CA ASN A 725 -6.43 -15.61 -5.93
C ASN A 725 -5.94 -15.43 -7.37
N ASN A 726 -4.72 -15.89 -7.69
CA ASN A 726 -4.14 -15.79 -9.04
C ASN A 726 -5.00 -16.54 -10.07
N ALA A 727 -5.41 -17.77 -9.74
CA ALA A 727 -6.30 -18.56 -10.59
C ALA A 727 -7.67 -17.89 -10.75
N TYR A 728 -8.27 -17.40 -9.66
CA TYR A 728 -9.53 -16.67 -9.73
C TYR A 728 -9.44 -15.39 -10.60
N GLU A 729 -8.32 -14.65 -10.53
CA GLU A 729 -8.08 -13.44 -11.32
C GLU A 729 -8.06 -13.77 -12.83
N ALA A 730 -7.29 -14.79 -13.23
CA ALA A 730 -7.27 -15.28 -14.62
C ALA A 730 -8.64 -15.81 -15.06
N GLY A 731 -9.28 -16.65 -14.24
CA GLY A 731 -10.61 -17.18 -14.53
C GLY A 731 -11.65 -16.09 -14.73
N SER A 732 -11.58 -15.03 -13.92
CA SER A 732 -12.49 -13.88 -14.02
C SER A 732 -12.27 -13.05 -15.29
N LEU A 733 -11.02 -12.90 -15.74
CA LEU A 733 -10.72 -12.23 -17.01
C LEU A 733 -11.46 -12.92 -18.18
N HIS A 734 -11.39 -14.25 -18.24
CA HIS A 734 -12.10 -15.06 -19.23
C HIS A 734 -13.63 -15.06 -19.02
N PHE A 735 -14.09 -15.24 -17.78
CA PHE A 735 -15.52 -15.32 -17.44
C PHE A 735 -16.28 -14.07 -17.91
N TRP A 736 -15.73 -12.89 -17.65
CA TRP A 736 -16.39 -11.64 -18.03
C TRP A 736 -16.38 -11.40 -19.56
N LYS A 737 -15.53 -12.05 -20.36
CA LYS A 737 -15.60 -12.01 -21.83
C LYS A 737 -16.45 -13.12 -22.45
N GLY A 738 -17.04 -13.97 -21.61
CA GLY A 738 -17.83 -15.11 -22.06
C GLY A 738 -16.99 -16.26 -22.63
N ASP A 739 -15.70 -16.31 -22.28
CA ASP A 739 -14.80 -17.43 -22.58
C ASP A 739 -14.84 -18.44 -21.42
N TYR A 740 -15.94 -19.20 -21.37
CA TYR A 740 -16.26 -20.00 -20.19
C TYR A 740 -15.41 -21.26 -20.04
N ASP A 741 -14.87 -21.80 -21.13
CA ASP A 741 -14.08 -23.03 -21.07
C ASP A 741 -12.73 -22.77 -20.41
N ASN A 742 -12.04 -21.69 -20.82
CA ASN A 742 -10.83 -21.24 -20.14
C ASN A 742 -11.13 -20.76 -18.71
N ALA A 743 -12.23 -20.03 -18.48
CA ALA A 743 -12.63 -19.61 -17.14
C ALA A 743 -12.80 -20.80 -16.18
N ARG A 744 -13.47 -21.87 -16.62
CA ARG A 744 -13.67 -23.10 -15.85
C ARG A 744 -12.35 -23.72 -15.42
N ASN A 745 -11.35 -23.77 -16.30
CA ASN A 745 -10.05 -24.36 -15.98
C ASN A 745 -9.40 -23.66 -14.79
N PHE A 746 -9.41 -22.33 -14.76
CA PHE A 746 -8.84 -21.57 -13.65
C PHE A 746 -9.70 -21.62 -12.38
N TYR A 747 -11.04 -21.55 -12.51
CA TYR A 747 -11.91 -21.64 -11.34
C TYR A 747 -11.81 -23.00 -10.63
N LYS A 748 -11.59 -24.09 -11.36
CA LYS A 748 -11.28 -25.41 -10.76
C LYS A 748 -9.99 -25.35 -9.94
N ILE A 749 -8.89 -24.82 -10.51
CA ILE A 749 -7.62 -24.65 -9.78
C ILE A 749 -7.84 -23.84 -8.48
N SER A 750 -8.62 -22.77 -8.54
CA SER A 750 -8.90 -21.93 -7.37
C SER A 750 -9.75 -22.63 -6.31
N ALA A 751 -10.82 -23.33 -6.72
CA ALA A 751 -11.73 -24.06 -5.84
C ALA A 751 -11.08 -25.30 -5.20
N ASP A 752 -10.28 -26.05 -5.97
CA ASP A 752 -9.60 -27.29 -5.52
C ASP A 752 -8.55 -27.03 -4.43
N LEU A 753 -8.14 -25.77 -4.22
CA LEU A 753 -7.25 -25.40 -3.13
C LEU A 753 -7.98 -25.31 -1.77
N GLN A 754 -9.32 -25.24 -1.78
CA GLN A 754 -10.19 -25.26 -0.58
C GLN A 754 -9.74 -24.30 0.54
N THR A 755 -9.22 -23.15 0.15
CA THR A 755 -8.60 -22.19 1.09
C THR A 755 -9.63 -21.49 1.98
N GLY A 756 -10.92 -21.60 1.65
CA GLY A 756 -11.99 -20.80 2.25
C GLY A 756 -11.91 -19.31 1.92
N SER A 757 -10.97 -18.90 1.05
CA SER A 757 -10.81 -17.51 0.61
C SER A 757 -12.00 -17.03 -0.21
N ALA A 758 -12.20 -15.70 -0.28
CA ALA A 758 -13.22 -15.11 -1.13
C ALA A 758 -13.10 -15.56 -2.60
N ALA A 759 -11.88 -15.75 -3.10
CA ALA A 759 -11.59 -16.25 -4.45
C ALA A 759 -12.01 -17.72 -4.65
N SER A 760 -11.72 -18.59 -3.68
CA SER A 760 -12.14 -20.01 -3.72
C SER A 760 -13.67 -20.11 -3.76
N LEU A 761 -14.36 -19.43 -2.82
CA LEU A 761 -15.82 -19.45 -2.74
C LEU A 761 -16.48 -18.82 -3.98
N ALA A 762 -15.92 -17.72 -4.50
CA ALA A 762 -16.40 -17.12 -5.74
C ALA A 762 -16.21 -18.05 -6.95
N SER A 763 -15.10 -18.79 -7.00
CA SER A 763 -14.83 -19.76 -8.08
C SER A 763 -15.84 -20.92 -8.05
N GLU A 764 -16.14 -21.46 -6.87
CA GLU A 764 -17.18 -22.49 -6.69
C GLU A 764 -18.56 -21.96 -7.13
N ALA A 765 -18.93 -20.75 -6.69
CA ALA A 765 -20.18 -20.11 -7.10
C ALA A 765 -20.26 -19.92 -8.61
N ARG A 766 -19.17 -19.45 -9.26
CA ARG A 766 -19.11 -19.25 -10.72
C ARG A 766 -19.18 -20.58 -11.48
N LEU A 767 -18.56 -21.65 -10.98
CA LEU A 767 -18.71 -22.99 -11.56
C LEU A 767 -20.17 -23.47 -11.49
N ALA A 768 -20.85 -23.28 -10.35
CA ALA A 768 -22.26 -23.60 -10.19
C ALA A 768 -23.16 -22.80 -11.15
N ILE A 769 -22.88 -21.50 -11.35
CA ILE A 769 -23.55 -20.66 -12.35
C ILE A 769 -23.40 -21.26 -13.76
N LEU A 770 -22.16 -21.61 -14.15
CA LEU A 770 -21.88 -22.15 -15.48
C LEU A 770 -22.48 -23.55 -15.71
N ASP A 771 -22.72 -24.31 -14.63
CA ASP A 771 -23.40 -25.61 -14.62
C ASP A 771 -24.94 -25.48 -14.59
N GLY A 772 -25.49 -24.27 -14.46
CA GLY A 772 -26.94 -24.06 -14.30
C GLY A 772 -27.47 -24.44 -12.91
N LYS A 773 -26.61 -24.65 -11.92
CA LYS A 773 -26.94 -25.00 -10.53
C LYS A 773 -27.18 -23.74 -9.70
N PHE A 774 -28.24 -23.00 -10.03
CA PHE A 774 -28.45 -21.64 -9.50
C PHE A 774 -28.71 -21.58 -8.00
N GLU A 775 -29.42 -22.55 -7.41
CA GLU A 775 -29.64 -22.61 -5.97
C GLU A 775 -28.32 -22.76 -5.21
N GLU A 776 -27.44 -23.64 -5.69
CA GLU A 776 -26.10 -23.83 -5.13
C GLU A 776 -25.22 -22.59 -5.31
N ALA A 777 -25.29 -21.95 -6.48
CA ALA A 777 -24.60 -20.68 -6.72
C ALA A 777 -25.03 -19.59 -5.73
N ALA A 778 -26.34 -19.46 -5.46
CA ALA A 778 -26.86 -18.50 -4.50
C ALA A 778 -26.40 -18.80 -3.06
N ARG A 779 -26.43 -20.08 -2.65
CA ARG A 779 -25.93 -20.53 -1.35
C ARG A 779 -24.44 -20.20 -1.15
N LEU A 780 -23.60 -20.56 -2.12
CA LEU A 780 -22.15 -20.29 -2.06
C LEU A 780 -21.86 -18.78 -2.06
N THR A 781 -22.62 -18.02 -2.84
CA THR A 781 -22.52 -16.55 -2.87
C THR A 781 -22.89 -15.94 -1.51
N PHE A 782 -23.94 -16.44 -0.85
CA PHE A 782 -24.33 -16.00 0.48
C PHE A 782 -23.28 -16.33 1.55
N VAL A 783 -22.71 -17.54 1.52
CA VAL A 783 -21.60 -17.92 2.42
C VAL A 783 -20.40 -16.98 2.26
N ARG A 784 -20.04 -16.64 1.01
CA ARG A 784 -19.00 -15.65 0.73
C ARG A 784 -19.38 -14.27 1.29
N ALA A 785 -20.61 -13.82 1.07
CA ALA A 785 -21.09 -12.52 1.52
C ALA A 785 -21.00 -12.39 3.05
N GLN A 786 -21.52 -13.37 3.80
CA GLN A 786 -21.48 -13.35 5.26
C GLN A 786 -20.05 -13.41 5.82
N ARG A 787 -19.17 -14.18 5.19
CA ARG A 787 -17.80 -14.36 5.69
C ARG A 787 -16.92 -13.12 5.48
N TYR A 788 -17.15 -12.38 4.41
CA TYR A 788 -16.27 -11.28 3.98
C TYR A 788 -16.92 -9.90 3.97
N ASP A 789 -18.22 -9.81 4.26
CA ASP A 789 -19.03 -8.60 4.10
C ASP A 789 -18.89 -7.96 2.70
N ASP A 790 -18.89 -8.82 1.67
CA ASP A 790 -18.54 -8.46 0.29
C ASP A 790 -19.75 -7.93 -0.50
N GLU A 791 -19.67 -6.68 -0.97
CA GLU A 791 -20.78 -6.00 -1.64
C GLU A 791 -21.18 -6.65 -2.98
N TYR A 792 -20.24 -7.27 -3.68
CA TYR A 792 -20.50 -7.94 -4.96
C TYR A 792 -21.21 -9.28 -4.72
N ALA A 793 -20.86 -9.98 -3.65
CA ALA A 793 -21.53 -11.20 -3.23
C ALA A 793 -22.97 -10.89 -2.78
N TYR A 794 -23.20 -9.85 -1.97
CA TYR A 794 -24.57 -9.46 -1.62
C TYR A 794 -25.39 -9.05 -2.83
N ARG A 795 -24.83 -8.26 -3.76
CA ARG A 795 -25.50 -7.95 -5.04
C ARG A 795 -25.95 -9.20 -5.77
N ASP A 796 -25.04 -10.15 -5.98
CA ASP A 796 -25.32 -11.37 -6.73
C ASP A 796 -26.37 -12.23 -5.99
N TYR A 797 -26.25 -12.37 -4.66
CA TYR A 797 -27.21 -13.11 -3.83
C TYR A 797 -28.62 -12.50 -3.86
N LEU A 798 -28.76 -11.19 -3.64
CA LEU A 798 -30.07 -10.52 -3.70
C LEU A 798 -30.69 -10.61 -5.10
N SER A 799 -29.88 -10.54 -6.16
CA SER A 799 -30.35 -10.74 -7.55
C SER A 799 -30.90 -12.16 -7.76
N TRP A 800 -30.28 -13.17 -7.14
CA TRP A 800 -30.81 -14.54 -7.13
C TRP A 800 -32.16 -14.65 -6.42
N LEU A 801 -32.31 -14.04 -5.24
CA LEU A 801 -33.57 -14.06 -4.51
C LEU A 801 -34.71 -13.46 -5.34
N PHE A 802 -34.49 -12.33 -6.02
CA PHE A 802 -35.48 -11.77 -6.94
C PHE A 802 -35.82 -12.75 -8.06
N ALA A 803 -34.82 -13.36 -8.70
CA ALA A 803 -35.02 -14.32 -9.78
C ALA A 803 -35.76 -15.60 -9.32
N PHE A 804 -35.59 -16.01 -8.06
CA PHE A 804 -36.32 -17.15 -7.48
C PHE A 804 -37.75 -16.81 -7.04
N GLY A 805 -38.18 -15.56 -7.16
CA GLY A 805 -39.48 -15.09 -6.68
C GLY A 805 -39.53 -14.81 -5.19
N LEU A 806 -38.38 -14.73 -4.50
CA LEU A 806 -38.24 -14.38 -3.08
C LEU A 806 -38.04 -12.86 -2.91
N GLY A 807 -38.89 -12.07 -3.58
CA GLY A 807 -38.73 -10.62 -3.67
C GLY A 807 -38.86 -9.90 -2.32
N GLU A 808 -39.69 -10.39 -1.41
CA GLU A 808 -39.86 -9.81 -0.07
C GLU A 808 -38.56 -9.91 0.75
N ASP A 809 -37.96 -11.10 0.80
CA ASP A 809 -36.68 -11.34 1.48
C ASP A 809 -35.55 -10.51 0.85
N ALA A 810 -35.54 -10.43 -0.49
CA ALA A 810 -34.55 -9.64 -1.22
C ALA A 810 -34.63 -8.14 -0.89
N TRP A 811 -35.85 -7.57 -0.83
CA TRP A 811 -36.06 -6.18 -0.44
C TRP A 811 -35.73 -5.93 1.03
N ALA A 812 -36.07 -6.86 1.93
CA ALA A 812 -35.69 -6.76 3.34
C ALA A 812 -34.16 -6.75 3.50
N GLY A 813 -33.46 -7.66 2.82
CA GLY A 813 -32.00 -7.70 2.78
C GLY A 813 -31.38 -6.43 2.18
N PHE A 814 -31.94 -5.92 1.08
CA PHE A 814 -31.49 -4.66 0.48
C PHE A 814 -31.62 -3.49 1.46
N THR A 815 -32.76 -3.34 2.13
CA THR A 815 -33.00 -2.25 3.09
C THR A 815 -32.00 -2.30 4.24
N GLN A 816 -31.74 -3.49 4.79
CA GLN A 816 -30.75 -3.67 5.85
C GLN A 816 -29.33 -3.29 5.38
N LEU A 817 -28.92 -3.81 4.21
CA LEU A 817 -27.59 -3.54 3.66
C LEU A 817 -27.41 -2.08 3.25
N ASN A 818 -28.44 -1.43 2.71
CA ASN A 818 -28.35 0.00 2.36
C ASN A 818 -28.12 0.87 3.61
N ALA A 819 -28.62 0.44 4.78
CA ALA A 819 -28.39 1.12 6.05
C ALA A 819 -27.01 0.81 6.65
N SER A 820 -26.55 -0.45 6.59
CA SER A 820 -25.30 -0.88 7.25
C SER A 820 -24.04 -0.79 6.37
N LEU A 821 -24.18 -0.96 5.05
CA LEU A 821 -23.11 -1.02 4.07
C LEU A 821 -23.49 -0.26 2.78
N PRO A 822 -23.57 1.09 2.82
CA PRO A 822 -23.97 1.88 1.66
C PRO A 822 -22.93 1.75 0.53
N ASN A 823 -23.27 1.05 -0.55
CA ASN A 823 -22.42 0.81 -1.72
C ASN A 823 -23.25 0.72 -3.01
N ALA A 824 -22.74 1.26 -4.13
CA ALA A 824 -23.44 1.23 -5.42
C ALA A 824 -23.68 -0.18 -5.98
N GLN A 825 -22.90 -1.19 -5.60
CA GLN A 825 -23.05 -2.56 -6.10
C GLN A 825 -24.37 -3.20 -5.67
N THR A 826 -24.80 -3.02 -4.42
CA THR A 826 -26.05 -3.62 -3.91
C THR A 826 -27.29 -3.04 -4.63
N TRP A 827 -27.20 -1.81 -5.13
CA TRP A 827 -28.27 -1.15 -5.90
C TRP A 827 -28.52 -1.79 -7.27
N ILE A 828 -27.53 -2.50 -7.83
CA ILE A 828 -27.73 -3.31 -9.04
C ILE A 828 -28.75 -4.42 -8.77
N ALA A 829 -28.82 -4.98 -7.54
CA ALA A 829 -29.86 -5.95 -7.20
C ALA A 829 -31.26 -5.30 -7.15
N ALA A 830 -31.37 -4.08 -6.60
CA ALA A 830 -32.61 -3.30 -6.63
C ALA A 830 -33.09 -3.03 -8.07
N HIS A 831 -32.16 -2.83 -9.01
CA HIS A 831 -32.49 -2.72 -10.44
C HIS A 831 -33.20 -3.98 -10.97
N VAL A 832 -32.70 -5.17 -10.63
CA VAL A 832 -33.33 -6.46 -10.99
C VAL A 832 -34.72 -6.56 -10.35
N GLY A 833 -34.83 -6.27 -9.05
CA GLY A 833 -36.09 -6.34 -8.31
C GLY A 833 -37.17 -5.42 -8.87
N HIS A 834 -36.83 -4.18 -9.21
CA HIS A 834 -37.78 -3.23 -9.82
C HIS A 834 -38.30 -3.67 -11.19
N ARG A 835 -37.45 -4.30 -12.01
CA ARG A 835 -37.86 -4.83 -13.32
C ARG A 835 -38.83 -5.99 -13.19
N ILE A 836 -38.51 -6.96 -12.34
CA ILE A 836 -39.38 -8.12 -12.06
C ILE A 836 -40.73 -7.66 -11.49
N ALA A 837 -40.71 -6.67 -10.59
CA ALA A 837 -41.91 -6.08 -10.01
C ALA A 837 -42.71 -5.18 -10.96
N ARG A 838 -42.21 -4.92 -12.18
CA ARG A 838 -42.84 -4.07 -13.21
C ARG A 838 -43.26 -2.68 -12.71
N LYS A 839 -42.42 -2.06 -11.89
CA LYS A 839 -42.71 -0.73 -11.36
C LYS A 839 -42.73 0.29 -12.50
N SER A 840 -43.78 1.11 -12.54
CA SER A 840 -43.86 2.22 -13.50
C SER A 840 -42.87 3.33 -13.12
N TRP A 841 -42.50 4.18 -14.07
CA TRP A 841 -41.63 5.33 -13.78
C TRP A 841 -42.16 6.23 -12.65
N PRO A 842 -43.46 6.58 -12.58
CA PRO A 842 -44.00 7.31 -11.43
C PRO A 842 -43.75 6.62 -10.07
N GLN A 843 -43.93 5.29 -9.98
CA GLN A 843 -43.67 4.53 -8.75
C GLN A 843 -42.18 4.50 -8.41
N LEU A 844 -41.31 4.38 -9.42
CA LEU A 844 -39.86 4.42 -9.23
C LEU A 844 -39.40 5.80 -8.78
N ARG A 845 -39.94 6.86 -9.37
CA ARG A 845 -39.67 8.24 -8.98
C ARG A 845 -40.09 8.50 -7.53
N GLU A 846 -41.25 8.01 -7.11
CA GLU A 846 -41.69 8.11 -5.71
C GLU A 846 -40.70 7.42 -4.76
N TRP A 847 -40.28 6.20 -5.08
CA TRP A 847 -39.28 5.46 -4.30
C TRP A 847 -37.93 6.19 -4.25
N LEU A 848 -37.42 6.64 -5.39
CA LEU A 848 -36.16 7.39 -5.52
C LEU A 848 -36.16 8.72 -4.74
N MET A 849 -37.34 9.33 -4.56
CA MET A 849 -37.51 10.59 -3.85
C MET A 849 -37.72 10.42 -2.34
N SER A 850 -38.01 9.21 -1.86
CA SER A 850 -38.14 8.94 -0.43
C SER A 850 -36.82 9.19 0.30
N ASP A 851 -36.86 9.79 1.49
CA ASP A 851 -35.65 10.23 2.19
C ASP A 851 -34.60 9.13 2.41
N PRO A 852 -34.95 7.89 2.83
CA PRO A 852 -33.95 6.83 3.01
C PRO A 852 -33.21 6.45 1.72
N ILE A 853 -33.84 6.63 0.57
CA ILE A 853 -33.32 6.24 -0.75
C ILE A 853 -32.60 7.43 -1.40
N ARG A 854 -33.23 8.60 -1.38
CA ARG A 854 -32.68 9.85 -1.92
C ARG A 854 -31.38 10.25 -1.21
N LEU A 855 -31.26 9.95 0.09
CA LEU A 855 -30.09 10.29 0.92
C LEU A 855 -29.07 9.13 1.06
N ALA A 856 -29.27 8.01 0.34
CA ALA A 856 -28.37 6.86 0.43
C ALA A 856 -27.05 7.06 -0.33
N GLY A 857 -25.96 6.55 0.26
CA GLY A 857 -24.59 6.68 -0.25
C GLY A 857 -23.84 7.93 0.22
N PRO A 858 -22.55 8.07 -0.15
CA PRO A 858 -21.91 9.39 -0.16
C PRO A 858 -22.71 10.30 -1.10
N ALA A 859 -22.43 11.60 -1.12
CA ALA A 859 -23.21 12.55 -1.94
C ALA A 859 -23.17 12.30 -3.48
N GLU A 860 -22.49 11.24 -3.95
CA GLU A 860 -22.47 10.70 -5.32
C GLU A 860 -23.74 9.93 -5.77
N ARG A 861 -24.84 10.00 -5.01
CA ARG A 861 -26.21 9.73 -5.51
C ARG A 861 -26.43 8.35 -6.14
N TYR A 862 -26.42 7.29 -5.34
CA TYR A 862 -26.88 5.96 -5.79
C TYR A 862 -28.27 6.02 -6.42
N ALA A 863 -29.16 6.85 -5.87
CA ALA A 863 -30.48 7.12 -6.45
C ALA A 863 -30.39 7.71 -7.87
N MET A 864 -29.45 8.61 -8.18
CA MET A 864 -29.31 9.18 -9.52
C MET A 864 -28.71 8.18 -10.50
N ILE A 865 -27.69 7.43 -10.09
CA ILE A 865 -27.13 6.33 -10.89
C ILE A 865 -28.24 5.33 -11.24
N GLN A 866 -29.03 4.94 -10.24
CA GLN A 866 -30.13 4.00 -10.39
C GLN A 866 -31.24 4.55 -11.30
N ALA A 867 -31.58 5.83 -11.17
CA ALA A 867 -32.54 6.50 -12.04
C ALA A 867 -32.09 6.47 -13.51
N VAL A 868 -30.80 6.71 -13.78
CA VAL A 868 -30.24 6.61 -15.13
C VAL A 868 -30.29 5.16 -15.62
N MET A 869 -29.86 4.16 -14.83
CA MET A 869 -29.92 2.75 -15.22
C MET A 869 -31.33 2.29 -15.58
N LEU A 870 -32.33 2.65 -14.76
CA LEU A 870 -33.75 2.30 -14.98
C LEU A 870 -34.34 2.92 -16.25
N ASN A 871 -33.75 4.00 -16.76
CA ASN A 871 -34.21 4.71 -17.96
C ASN A 871 -33.34 4.50 -19.21
N THR A 872 -32.18 3.88 -19.09
CA THR A 872 -31.22 3.72 -20.21
C THR A 872 -31.12 2.27 -20.67
N ILE A 873 -31.21 1.31 -19.76
CA ILE A 873 -31.00 -0.10 -20.09
C ILE A 873 -32.33 -0.70 -20.57
N ASP A 874 -32.43 -0.97 -21.88
CA ASP A 874 -33.57 -1.68 -22.49
C ASP A 874 -34.96 -1.09 -22.21
N ARG A 875 -35.01 0.23 -21.95
CA ARG A 875 -36.21 1.03 -21.72
C ARG A 875 -36.13 2.34 -22.51
N ALA A 876 -37.29 2.91 -22.80
CA ALA A 876 -37.38 4.29 -23.27
C ALA A 876 -37.21 5.23 -22.06
N PRO A 877 -36.35 6.27 -22.15
CA PRO A 877 -36.15 7.17 -21.03
C PRO A 877 -37.40 8.04 -20.79
N ALA A 878 -37.74 8.25 -19.54
CA ALA A 878 -38.83 9.14 -19.16
C ALA A 878 -38.55 10.59 -19.57
N PRO A 879 -39.55 11.32 -20.10
CA PRO A 879 -39.41 12.74 -20.47
C PRO A 879 -38.88 13.65 -19.35
N ASP A 880 -39.23 13.36 -18.10
CA ASP A 880 -38.90 14.15 -16.91
C ASP A 880 -37.68 13.60 -16.14
N LEU A 881 -36.90 12.69 -16.74
CA LEU A 881 -35.72 12.09 -16.08
C LEU A 881 -34.74 13.16 -15.60
N ALA A 882 -34.33 14.09 -16.48
CA ALA A 882 -33.38 15.14 -16.13
C ALA A 882 -33.90 16.06 -15.01
N GLU A 883 -35.21 16.35 -15.01
CA GLU A 883 -35.85 17.14 -13.94
C GLU A 883 -35.86 16.38 -12.61
N THR A 884 -36.15 15.07 -12.64
CA THR A 884 -36.11 14.20 -11.47
C THR A 884 -34.70 14.15 -10.88
N LEU A 885 -33.68 14.00 -11.73
CA LEU A 885 -32.29 14.03 -11.29
C LEU A 885 -31.92 15.37 -10.65
N ARG A 886 -32.36 16.52 -11.21
CA ARG A 886 -32.15 17.85 -10.58
C ARG A 886 -32.76 17.94 -9.19
N LYS A 887 -33.94 17.33 -8.97
CA LYS A 887 -34.60 17.30 -7.65
C LYS A 887 -33.84 16.46 -6.64
N ILE A 888 -33.28 15.32 -7.06
CA ILE A 888 -32.41 14.49 -6.20
C ILE A 888 -31.08 15.22 -5.93
N GLU A 889 -30.55 15.90 -6.95
CA GLU A 889 -29.28 16.63 -6.94
C GLU A 889 -29.23 17.81 -5.97
N GLY A 890 -30.34 18.55 -5.84
CA GLY A 890 -30.38 19.80 -5.09
C GLY A 890 -29.78 20.98 -5.88
N ALA A 891 -29.07 21.87 -5.18
CA ALA A 891 -28.42 23.07 -5.72
C ALA A 891 -26.88 22.92 -5.76
N PRO A 892 -26.31 22.27 -6.78
CA PRO A 892 -24.86 22.10 -6.92
C PRO A 892 -24.18 23.42 -7.33
N THR A 893 -22.96 23.65 -6.83
CA THR A 893 -22.24 24.91 -7.08
C THR A 893 -20.76 24.76 -7.41
N ALA A 894 -20.21 25.68 -8.20
CA ALA A 894 -18.80 25.69 -8.57
C ALA A 894 -17.87 26.17 -7.44
N ARG A 895 -16.62 25.70 -7.46
CA ARG A 895 -15.51 26.10 -6.57
C ARG A 895 -14.17 26.06 -7.29
N TRP A 896 -13.33 27.09 -7.09
CA TRP A 896 -12.09 27.31 -7.87
C TRP A 896 -10.77 27.28 -7.07
N GLN A 897 -10.81 27.22 -5.74
CA GLN A 897 -9.62 27.50 -4.92
C GLN A 897 -8.60 26.34 -4.73
N ALA A 898 -8.81 25.15 -5.31
CA ALA A 898 -8.02 23.97 -4.91
C ALA A 898 -6.91 23.49 -5.89
N MET A 899 -6.92 23.86 -7.19
CA MET A 899 -6.04 23.18 -8.18
C MET A 899 -5.46 24.06 -9.32
N GLY A 900 -5.49 25.39 -9.21
CA GLY A 900 -4.93 26.32 -10.22
C GLY A 900 -5.98 26.93 -11.16
N LYS A 901 -5.55 27.78 -12.11
CA LYS A 901 -6.45 28.61 -12.95
C LYS A 901 -7.34 27.83 -13.93
N ASP A 902 -7.00 26.58 -14.23
CA ASP A 902 -7.67 25.76 -15.27
C ASP A 902 -8.47 24.57 -14.71
N ARG A 903 -8.65 24.50 -13.39
CA ARG A 903 -9.34 23.39 -12.71
C ARG A 903 -10.24 23.89 -11.57
N GLY A 904 -11.44 23.34 -11.49
CA GLY A 904 -12.40 23.59 -10.42
C GLY A 904 -13.07 22.31 -9.95
N TYR A 905 -14.09 22.42 -9.11
CA TYR A 905 -14.98 21.31 -8.77
C TYR A 905 -16.42 21.80 -8.60
N VAL A 906 -17.37 20.92 -8.89
CA VAL A 906 -18.78 21.10 -8.54
C VAL A 906 -19.02 20.45 -7.18
N THR A 907 -19.44 21.25 -6.20
CA THR A 907 -19.90 20.76 -4.89
C THR A 907 -21.36 20.35 -4.99
N LEU A 908 -21.68 19.13 -4.55
CA LEU A 908 -23.04 18.60 -4.50
C LEU A 908 -23.55 18.74 -3.06
N PRO A 909 -24.72 19.37 -2.82
CA PRO A 909 -25.24 19.56 -1.47
C PRO A 909 -25.67 18.23 -0.83
N ASP A 910 -25.35 18.04 0.44
CA ASP A 910 -25.85 16.95 1.29
C ASP A 910 -26.63 17.54 2.48
N PRO A 911 -27.89 17.15 2.71
CA PRO A 911 -28.66 17.54 3.89
C PRO A 911 -28.01 17.22 5.24
N ARG A 912 -27.06 16.28 5.28
CA ARG A 912 -26.29 15.88 6.48
C ARG A 912 -24.98 16.67 6.65
N GLY A 913 -24.66 17.61 5.76
CA GLY A 913 -23.46 18.45 5.82
C GLY A 913 -22.18 17.83 5.20
N ASN A 914 -22.27 16.62 4.63
CA ASN A 914 -21.13 15.89 4.06
C ASN A 914 -21.07 15.98 2.51
N GLY A 915 -21.22 17.18 1.95
CA GLY A 915 -21.29 17.38 0.49
C GLY A 915 -20.11 16.75 -0.27
N SER A 916 -20.37 16.15 -1.44
CA SER A 916 -19.33 15.58 -2.31
C SER A 916 -18.93 16.56 -3.39
N TRP A 917 -17.88 16.24 -4.14
CA TRP A 917 -17.41 17.07 -5.24
C TRP A 917 -17.09 16.25 -6.48
N VAL A 918 -17.27 16.86 -7.65
CA VAL A 918 -16.85 16.31 -8.95
C VAL A 918 -15.88 17.28 -9.59
N THR A 919 -14.73 16.79 -10.06
CA THR A 919 -13.73 17.64 -10.73
C THR A 919 -14.28 18.24 -12.01
N MET A 920 -14.12 19.55 -12.15
CA MET A 920 -14.26 20.28 -13.40
C MET A 920 -12.85 20.55 -13.94
N SER A 921 -12.60 20.18 -15.18
CA SER A 921 -11.31 20.43 -15.81
C SER A 921 -11.52 20.68 -17.29
N SER A 922 -10.76 21.62 -17.84
CA SER A 922 -10.72 21.80 -19.28
C SER A 922 -10.29 20.50 -19.96
N PRO A 923 -11.12 19.90 -20.80
CA PRO A 923 -10.78 18.66 -21.50
C PRO A 923 -9.86 18.93 -22.69
N GLY A 924 -9.17 17.88 -23.11
CA GLY A 924 -8.42 17.88 -24.36
C GLY A 924 -9.29 18.19 -25.58
N LEU A 925 -10.58 17.84 -25.57
CA LEU A 925 -11.49 18.04 -26.71
C LEU A 925 -11.75 19.52 -27.03
N ARG A 926 -11.65 20.41 -26.03
CA ARG A 926 -11.97 21.84 -26.18
C ARG A 926 -10.82 22.79 -25.86
N SER A 927 -9.66 22.28 -25.41
CA SER A 927 -8.37 22.98 -25.26
C SER A 927 -8.52 24.50 -25.08
N GLY A 928 -8.99 24.92 -23.90
CA GLY A 928 -9.26 26.32 -23.55
C GLY A 928 -9.65 26.47 -22.08
N PRO A 929 -9.50 27.64 -21.45
CA PRO A 929 -9.88 27.83 -20.05
C PRO A 929 -11.36 27.45 -19.85
N LEU A 930 -11.66 26.85 -18.70
CA LEU A 930 -13.04 26.60 -18.30
C LEU A 930 -13.85 27.91 -18.38
N PRO A 931 -15.16 27.87 -18.71
CA PRO A 931 -16.00 29.06 -18.70
C PRO A 931 -15.89 29.80 -17.36
N PRO A 932 -16.01 31.15 -17.34
CA PRO A 932 -15.75 31.95 -16.13
C PRO A 932 -16.87 31.79 -15.11
N TYR A 933 -16.88 30.68 -14.36
CA TYR A 933 -17.73 30.51 -13.19
C TYR A 933 -17.12 31.23 -11.99
N LYS A 934 -17.95 31.85 -11.17
CA LYS A 934 -17.59 32.29 -9.82
C LYS A 934 -17.79 31.12 -8.85
N ASN A 935 -17.15 31.21 -7.68
CA ASN A 935 -17.54 30.34 -6.57
C ASN A 935 -19.05 30.53 -6.31
N ASP A 936 -19.74 29.44 -6.01
CA ASP A 936 -21.17 29.40 -5.75
C ASP A 936 -22.08 29.50 -6.98
N ASP A 937 -21.52 29.66 -8.18
CA ASP A 937 -22.34 29.62 -9.40
C ASP A 937 -23.00 28.24 -9.56
N PRO A 938 -24.28 28.19 -9.96
CA PRO A 938 -24.99 26.94 -10.16
C PRO A 938 -24.43 26.18 -11.37
N VAL A 939 -23.97 24.94 -11.13
CA VAL A 939 -23.42 24.07 -12.20
C VAL A 939 -23.98 22.65 -12.05
N PRO A 940 -24.73 22.14 -13.04
CA PRO A 940 -25.29 20.78 -12.98
C PRO A 940 -24.21 19.69 -12.96
N SER A 941 -24.45 18.60 -12.23
CA SER A 941 -23.55 17.43 -12.25
C SER A 941 -23.49 16.70 -13.61
N PRO A 942 -22.47 15.85 -13.84
CA PRO A 942 -22.37 15.05 -15.06
C PRO A 942 -23.58 14.15 -15.34
N LEU A 943 -24.24 13.62 -14.29
CA LEU A 943 -25.40 12.73 -14.44
C LEU A 943 -26.64 13.48 -14.94
N VAL A 944 -26.87 14.71 -14.48
CA VAL A 944 -27.99 15.55 -14.97
C VAL A 944 -27.75 15.93 -16.43
N MET A 945 -26.54 16.38 -16.76
CA MET A 945 -26.21 16.73 -18.15
C MET A 945 -26.31 15.52 -19.09
N PHE A 946 -25.84 14.35 -18.63
CA PHE A 946 -25.97 13.11 -19.38
C PHE A 946 -27.44 12.73 -19.63
N ALA A 947 -28.28 12.75 -18.60
CA ALA A 947 -29.70 12.40 -18.74
C ALA A 947 -30.43 13.32 -19.71
N ASP A 948 -30.16 14.63 -19.64
CA ASP A 948 -30.74 15.62 -20.55
C ASP A 948 -30.34 15.38 -22.01
N ALA A 949 -29.05 15.10 -22.26
CA ALA A 949 -28.54 14.77 -23.59
C ALA A 949 -29.06 13.41 -24.11
N TYR A 950 -29.12 12.40 -23.24
CA TYR A 950 -29.57 11.05 -23.59
C TYR A 950 -31.07 11.01 -23.93
N VAL A 951 -31.92 11.76 -23.22
CA VAL A 951 -33.36 11.87 -23.54
C VAL A 951 -33.55 12.45 -24.94
N LYS A 952 -32.83 13.53 -25.28
CA LYS A 952 -32.85 14.14 -26.64
C LYS A 952 -32.37 13.14 -27.69
N LEU A 953 -31.27 12.44 -27.41
CA LEU A 953 -30.73 11.41 -28.29
C LEU A 953 -31.77 10.33 -28.61
N ARG A 954 -32.45 9.80 -27.59
CA ARG A 954 -33.45 8.73 -27.75
C ARG A 954 -34.73 9.19 -28.46
N ARG A 955 -34.99 10.50 -28.54
CA ARG A 955 -36.07 11.09 -29.35
C ARG A 955 -35.69 11.32 -30.82
N GLY A 956 -34.45 11.05 -31.20
CA GLY A 956 -33.95 11.31 -32.56
C GLY A 956 -33.55 12.77 -32.79
N GLU A 957 -33.49 13.61 -31.75
CA GLU A 957 -33.07 15.01 -31.83
C GLU A 957 -31.53 15.12 -31.87
N PHE A 958 -30.89 14.50 -32.86
CA PHE A 958 -29.44 14.27 -32.86
C PHE A 958 -28.59 15.54 -32.75
N ALA A 959 -28.98 16.63 -33.42
CA ALA A 959 -28.27 17.91 -33.32
C ALA A 959 -28.34 18.51 -31.91
N ASN A 960 -29.53 18.50 -31.29
CA ASN A 960 -29.72 19.00 -29.92
C ASN A 960 -28.99 18.11 -28.90
N ALA A 961 -29.01 16.79 -29.11
CA ALA A 961 -28.29 15.85 -28.26
C ALA A 961 -26.78 16.05 -28.37
N ALA A 962 -26.24 16.23 -29.58
CA ALA A 962 -24.82 16.49 -29.79
C ALA A 962 -24.38 17.82 -29.15
N ALA A 963 -25.20 18.87 -29.23
CA ALA A 963 -24.93 20.13 -28.54
C ALA A 963 -24.96 19.99 -27.00
N ALA A 964 -25.89 19.20 -26.46
CA ALA A 964 -25.98 18.95 -25.02
C ALA A 964 -24.78 18.12 -24.50
N PHE A 965 -24.33 17.11 -25.24
CA PHE A 965 -23.10 16.39 -24.93
C PHE A 965 -21.85 17.25 -25.09
N ASP A 966 -21.80 18.15 -26.07
CA ASP A 966 -20.69 19.10 -26.20
C ASP A 966 -20.62 20.06 -25.00
N ALA A 967 -21.77 20.56 -24.52
CA ALA A 967 -21.82 21.38 -23.30
C ALA A 967 -21.34 20.60 -22.06
N MET A 968 -21.68 19.30 -21.96
CA MET A 968 -21.13 18.43 -20.92
C MET A 968 -19.61 18.27 -21.06
N ALA A 969 -19.12 18.08 -22.29
CA ALA A 969 -17.71 17.99 -22.58
C ALA A 969 -16.97 19.28 -22.20
N GLN A 970 -17.55 20.48 -22.31
CA GLN A 970 -16.87 21.72 -21.91
C GLN A 970 -16.52 21.80 -20.42
N LEU A 971 -17.22 21.04 -19.55
CA LEU A 971 -17.07 21.08 -18.09
C LEU A 971 -16.38 19.85 -17.52
N TYR A 972 -16.53 18.70 -18.17
CA TYR A 972 -16.13 17.39 -17.67
C TYR A 972 -15.34 16.59 -18.71
N GLU A 973 -14.29 15.90 -18.27
CA GLU A 973 -13.39 15.11 -19.13
C GLU A 973 -14.05 13.79 -19.59
N ILE A 974 -14.99 13.87 -20.54
CA ILE A 974 -15.71 12.71 -21.09
C ILE A 974 -14.82 11.81 -21.97
N GLU A 975 -13.63 12.26 -22.36
CA GLU A 975 -12.64 11.45 -23.07
C GLU A 975 -11.78 10.56 -22.15
N GLY A 976 -11.93 10.72 -20.83
CA GLY A 976 -11.24 9.93 -19.82
C GLY A 976 -10.15 10.68 -19.06
N ALA A 977 -10.38 10.90 -17.77
CA ALA A 977 -9.42 11.51 -16.86
C ALA A 977 -8.34 10.56 -16.37
N ALA A 978 -7.15 11.10 -16.09
CA ALA A 978 -6.06 10.36 -15.45
C ALA A 978 -6.26 10.15 -13.93
N ILE A 979 -7.17 10.90 -13.27
CA ILE A 979 -7.23 11.02 -11.80
C ILE A 979 -8.67 10.99 -11.20
N ALA A 980 -9.75 10.88 -11.99
CA ALA A 980 -11.11 11.05 -11.42
C ALA A 980 -11.71 9.77 -10.77
N THR A 981 -12.37 9.97 -9.63
CA THR A 981 -13.13 8.95 -8.85
C THR A 981 -14.45 8.54 -9.50
N VAL A 982 -14.98 9.35 -10.42
CA VAL A 982 -16.16 9.02 -11.26
C VAL A 982 -15.78 9.22 -12.73
N SER A 983 -15.69 8.13 -13.48
CA SER A 983 -15.45 8.15 -14.93
C SER A 983 -16.69 8.71 -15.64
N THR A 984 -16.58 9.89 -16.26
CA THR A 984 -17.63 10.49 -17.11
C THR A 984 -17.59 9.97 -18.55
N SER A 985 -16.65 9.07 -18.87
CA SER A 985 -16.41 8.60 -20.23
C SER A 985 -17.53 7.74 -20.82
N TYR A 986 -18.45 7.25 -19.98
CA TYR A 986 -19.66 6.56 -20.44
C TYR A 986 -20.51 7.40 -21.41
N ALA A 987 -20.40 8.73 -21.39
CA ALA A 987 -21.13 9.64 -22.27
C ALA A 987 -20.56 9.70 -23.69
N LEU A 988 -19.26 9.42 -23.87
CA LEU A 988 -18.55 9.60 -25.13
C LEU A 988 -19.13 8.78 -26.31
N PRO A 989 -19.49 7.49 -26.15
CA PRO A 989 -20.08 6.73 -27.24
C PRO A 989 -21.42 7.33 -27.71
N TYR A 990 -22.26 7.80 -26.77
CA TYR A 990 -23.54 8.41 -27.10
C TYR A 990 -23.38 9.78 -27.77
N TYR A 991 -22.38 10.56 -27.35
CA TYR A 991 -22.01 11.78 -28.05
C TYR A 991 -21.56 11.49 -29.48
N ALA A 992 -20.71 10.48 -29.68
CA ALA A 992 -20.23 10.09 -31.00
C ALA A 992 -21.37 9.66 -31.93
N TRP A 993 -22.35 8.91 -31.42
CA TRP A 993 -23.54 8.56 -32.19
C TRP A 993 -24.36 9.79 -32.60
N ALA A 994 -24.66 10.69 -31.65
CA ALA A 994 -25.40 11.93 -31.92
C ALA A 994 -24.66 12.79 -32.95
N ALA A 995 -23.36 13.01 -32.75
CA ALA A 995 -22.52 13.81 -33.61
C ALA A 995 -22.44 13.22 -35.03
N ALA A 996 -22.23 11.90 -35.17
CA ALA A 996 -22.18 11.24 -36.48
C ALA A 996 -23.52 11.35 -37.23
N LYS A 997 -24.66 11.34 -36.52
CA LYS A 997 -25.99 11.52 -37.12
C LYS A 997 -26.35 12.98 -37.44
N SER A 998 -25.60 13.96 -36.92
CA SER A 998 -25.90 15.39 -37.05
C SER A 998 -24.78 16.23 -37.69
N GLY A 999 -23.85 15.61 -38.43
CA GLY A 999 -22.80 16.34 -39.17
C GLY A 999 -21.52 16.68 -38.40
N ASN A 1000 -21.22 15.95 -37.32
CA ASN A 1000 -20.00 16.07 -36.49
C ASN A 1000 -19.75 17.48 -35.88
N PRO A 1001 -20.74 18.05 -35.16
CA PRO A 1001 -20.52 19.30 -34.44
C PRO A 1001 -19.34 19.16 -33.48
N GLY A 1002 -18.38 20.08 -33.56
CA GLY A 1002 -17.26 20.13 -32.62
C GLY A 1002 -16.04 19.26 -32.97
N LYS A 1003 -15.95 18.72 -34.18
CA LYS A 1003 -14.78 17.98 -34.72
C LYS A 1003 -14.34 16.78 -33.85
N LEU A 1004 -15.30 16.09 -33.23
CA LEU A 1004 -15.05 15.00 -32.28
C LEU A 1004 -14.15 13.90 -32.86
N GLU A 1005 -14.40 13.48 -34.09
CA GLU A 1005 -13.60 12.44 -34.75
C GLU A 1005 -12.11 12.80 -34.86
N ALA A 1006 -11.80 14.01 -35.34
CA ALA A 1006 -10.42 14.46 -35.48
C ALA A 1006 -9.68 14.51 -34.13
N PHE A 1007 -10.42 14.83 -33.05
CA PHE A 1007 -9.89 14.78 -31.70
C PHE A 1007 -9.56 13.34 -31.25
N LEU A 1008 -10.45 12.37 -31.54
CA LEU A 1008 -10.24 10.98 -31.17
C LEU A 1008 -9.03 10.36 -31.89
N ASP A 1009 -8.77 10.70 -33.14
CA ASP A 1009 -7.65 10.11 -33.90
C ASP A 1009 -6.26 10.57 -33.41
N GLY A 1010 -6.16 11.73 -32.76
CA GLY A 1010 -4.88 12.34 -32.38
C GLY A 1010 -4.33 11.98 -30.99
N ARG A 1011 -4.98 11.11 -30.20
CA ARG A 1011 -4.67 10.97 -28.76
C ARG A 1011 -4.40 9.53 -28.31
N GLN A 1012 -3.39 9.36 -27.45
CA GLN A 1012 -3.24 8.17 -26.61
C GLN A 1012 -4.19 8.24 -25.42
N VAL A 1013 -4.97 7.18 -25.21
CA VAL A 1013 -6.03 7.15 -24.20
C VAL A 1013 -5.60 6.28 -23.01
N PRO A 1014 -5.80 6.73 -21.76
CA PRO A 1014 -5.60 5.90 -20.57
C PRO A 1014 -6.41 4.60 -20.65
N TYR A 1015 -5.90 3.53 -20.06
CA TYR A 1015 -6.54 2.20 -20.08
C TYR A 1015 -8.03 2.26 -19.70
N ALA A 1016 -8.38 3.00 -18.64
CA ALA A 1016 -9.76 3.10 -18.14
C ALA A 1016 -10.76 3.70 -19.13
N ALA A 1017 -10.30 4.44 -20.15
CA ALA A 1017 -11.17 5.10 -21.14
C ALA A 1017 -11.08 4.47 -22.55
N ARG A 1018 -10.27 3.41 -22.72
CA ARG A 1018 -10.12 2.71 -24.01
C ARG A 1018 -11.44 2.12 -24.52
N PHE A 1019 -12.25 1.55 -23.63
CA PHE A 1019 -13.57 1.01 -23.98
C PHE A 1019 -14.46 2.07 -24.64
N ASP A 1020 -14.67 3.19 -23.95
CA ASP A 1020 -15.55 4.26 -24.41
C ASP A 1020 -15.01 4.92 -25.68
N HIS A 1021 -13.69 5.11 -25.77
CA HIS A 1021 -13.02 5.64 -26.95
C HIS A 1021 -13.23 4.76 -28.19
N HIS A 1022 -12.95 3.46 -28.08
CA HIS A 1022 -13.13 2.54 -29.20
C HIS A 1022 -14.61 2.39 -29.57
N LEU A 1023 -15.51 2.38 -28.58
CA LEU A 1023 -16.95 2.31 -28.86
C LEU A 1023 -17.45 3.55 -29.62
N ALA A 1024 -16.96 4.74 -29.28
CA ALA A 1024 -17.22 5.96 -30.03
C ALA A 1024 -16.71 5.87 -31.48
N LYS A 1025 -15.47 5.41 -31.70
CA LYS A 1025 -14.93 5.23 -33.06
C LYS A 1025 -15.71 4.17 -33.86
N ALA A 1026 -16.17 3.11 -33.21
CA ALA A 1026 -17.02 2.10 -33.84
C ALA A 1026 -18.31 2.71 -34.39
N PHE A 1027 -18.97 3.60 -33.65
CA PHE A 1027 -20.15 4.30 -34.14
C PHE A 1027 -19.87 5.18 -35.35
N ILE A 1028 -18.82 6.01 -35.28
CA ILE A 1028 -18.49 6.97 -36.36
C ILE A 1028 -18.12 6.22 -37.65
N THR A 1029 -17.28 5.19 -37.57
CA THR A 1029 -16.88 4.37 -38.74
C THR A 1029 -18.04 3.51 -39.26
N GLY A 1030 -18.83 2.91 -38.37
CA GLY A 1030 -19.95 2.06 -38.75
C GLY A 1030 -21.06 2.83 -39.48
N LEU A 1031 -21.38 4.05 -39.03
CA LEU A 1031 -22.38 4.90 -39.69
C LEU A 1031 -21.92 5.44 -41.07
N ARG A 1032 -20.61 5.41 -41.36
CA ARG A 1032 -20.05 5.71 -42.69
C ARG A 1032 -19.99 4.49 -43.62
N GLY A 1033 -20.41 3.32 -43.14
CA GLY A 1033 -20.32 2.08 -43.92
C GLY A 1033 -18.94 1.43 -43.89
N GLU A 1034 -18.01 1.91 -43.06
CA GLU A 1034 -16.67 1.32 -42.88
C GLU A 1034 -16.72 0.12 -41.93
N VAL A 1035 -17.45 -0.93 -42.33
CA VAL A 1035 -17.86 -2.04 -41.47
C VAL A 1035 -16.68 -2.74 -40.78
N GLU A 1036 -15.61 -3.08 -41.50
CA GLU A 1036 -14.48 -3.81 -40.91
C GLU A 1036 -13.73 -2.97 -39.85
N LYS A 1037 -13.57 -1.66 -40.08
CA LYS A 1037 -12.95 -0.76 -39.09
C LYS A 1037 -13.83 -0.60 -37.86
N SER A 1038 -15.15 -0.51 -38.06
CA SER A 1038 -16.10 -0.45 -36.95
C SER A 1038 -16.04 -1.71 -36.10
N ILE A 1039 -16.04 -2.89 -36.73
CA ILE A 1039 -15.91 -4.17 -36.03
C ILE A 1039 -14.57 -4.27 -35.29
N SER A 1040 -13.46 -3.87 -35.90
CA SER A 1040 -12.16 -3.83 -35.22
C SER A 1040 -12.19 -2.95 -33.98
N HIS A 1041 -12.88 -1.81 -34.03
CA HIS A 1041 -13.09 -0.97 -32.85
C HIS A 1041 -14.04 -1.60 -31.83
N LEU A 1042 -15.10 -2.28 -32.25
CA LEU A 1042 -15.98 -3.04 -31.34
C LEU A 1042 -15.19 -4.13 -30.61
N ASP A 1043 -14.31 -4.86 -31.28
CA ASP A 1043 -13.47 -5.89 -30.68
C ASP A 1043 -12.50 -5.29 -29.66
N SER A 1044 -11.80 -4.20 -30.02
CA SER A 1044 -10.92 -3.48 -29.08
C SER A 1044 -11.68 -2.94 -27.87
N ALA A 1045 -12.89 -2.41 -28.07
CA ALA A 1045 -13.76 -2.01 -26.96
C ALA A 1045 -14.12 -3.22 -26.10
N PHE A 1046 -14.58 -4.31 -26.70
CA PHE A 1046 -14.97 -5.53 -25.97
C PHE A 1046 -13.82 -6.07 -25.12
N ASN A 1047 -12.61 -6.13 -25.67
CA ASN A 1047 -11.40 -6.59 -24.98
C ASN A 1047 -11.05 -5.68 -23.79
N ASN A 1048 -11.14 -4.36 -23.96
CA ASN A 1048 -10.81 -3.37 -22.92
C ASN A 1048 -12.01 -2.97 -22.04
N ARG A 1049 -13.12 -3.71 -22.09
CA ARG A 1049 -14.34 -3.40 -21.32
C ARG A 1049 -14.07 -3.38 -19.80
N PRO A 1050 -14.29 -2.25 -19.10
CA PRO A 1050 -14.06 -2.15 -17.66
C PRO A 1050 -15.19 -2.81 -16.87
N PHE A 1051 -15.00 -2.95 -15.55
CA PHE A 1051 -16.11 -3.28 -14.65
C PHE A 1051 -17.07 -2.09 -14.54
N THR A 1052 -18.37 -2.36 -14.38
CA THR A 1052 -19.39 -1.30 -14.29
C THR A 1052 -19.20 -0.39 -13.06
N GLN A 1053 -18.87 -0.94 -11.89
CA GLN A 1053 -18.64 -0.17 -10.65
C GLN A 1053 -19.74 0.88 -10.39
N SER A 1054 -19.41 2.18 -10.37
CA SER A 1054 -20.32 3.32 -10.19
C SER A 1054 -20.80 3.95 -11.51
N ARG A 1055 -20.55 3.32 -12.67
CA ARG A 1055 -21.04 3.81 -13.97
C ARG A 1055 -22.56 3.74 -14.03
N PRO A 1056 -23.25 4.76 -14.59
CA PRO A 1056 -24.71 4.78 -14.67
C PRO A 1056 -25.29 3.88 -15.77
N ILE A 1057 -24.44 3.13 -16.49
CA ILE A 1057 -24.82 2.21 -17.56
C ILE A 1057 -23.90 0.98 -17.46
N LEU A 1058 -24.51 -0.22 -17.54
CA LEU A 1058 -23.76 -1.47 -17.56
C LEU A 1058 -22.90 -1.56 -18.83
N THR A 1059 -21.61 -1.81 -18.69
CA THR A 1059 -20.67 -1.86 -19.83
C THR A 1059 -21.01 -3.00 -20.80
N GLU A 1060 -21.45 -4.14 -20.27
CA GLU A 1060 -21.92 -5.29 -21.03
C GLU A 1060 -23.16 -4.99 -21.88
N TYR A 1061 -24.05 -4.13 -21.39
CA TYR A 1061 -25.22 -3.67 -22.11
C TYR A 1061 -24.83 -2.64 -23.16
N GLN A 1062 -24.02 -1.63 -22.79
CA GLN A 1062 -23.63 -0.54 -23.68
C GLN A 1062 -22.94 -1.04 -24.96
N TRP A 1063 -22.08 -2.06 -24.83
CA TRP A 1063 -21.47 -2.70 -26.00
C TRP A 1063 -22.47 -3.46 -26.88
N ALA A 1064 -23.40 -4.19 -26.25
CA ALA A 1064 -24.45 -4.94 -26.96
C ALA A 1064 -25.41 -4.00 -27.70
N GLU A 1065 -25.80 -2.91 -27.03
CA GLU A 1065 -26.63 -1.84 -27.57
C GLU A 1065 -25.95 -1.17 -28.77
N ALA A 1066 -24.64 -0.93 -28.71
CA ALA A 1066 -23.92 -0.36 -29.84
C ALA A 1066 -24.00 -1.24 -31.09
N CYS A 1067 -23.83 -2.56 -30.93
CA CYS A 1067 -24.00 -3.51 -32.02
C CYS A 1067 -25.44 -3.52 -32.56
N ASP A 1068 -26.44 -3.50 -31.67
CA ASP A 1068 -27.86 -3.46 -32.03
C ASP A 1068 -28.22 -2.17 -32.79
N TRP A 1069 -27.74 -1.00 -32.34
CA TRP A 1069 -27.95 0.29 -33.00
C TRP A 1069 -27.28 0.35 -34.38
N LEU A 1070 -26.04 -0.13 -34.49
CA LEU A 1070 -25.33 -0.22 -35.76
C LEU A 1070 -26.05 -1.17 -36.74
N TYR A 1071 -26.57 -2.30 -36.25
CA TYR A 1071 -27.40 -3.18 -37.05
C TYR A 1071 -28.67 -2.45 -37.53
N ASP A 1072 -29.39 -1.79 -36.64
CA ASP A 1072 -30.63 -1.09 -36.99
C ASP A 1072 -30.39 0.04 -38.01
N ALA A 1073 -29.27 0.75 -37.91
CA ALA A 1073 -28.92 1.86 -38.80
C ALA A 1073 -28.34 1.42 -40.16
N THR A 1074 -27.60 0.32 -40.22
CA THR A 1074 -26.86 -0.10 -41.43
C THR A 1074 -27.43 -1.34 -42.10
N LYS A 1075 -28.26 -2.11 -41.39
CA LYS A 1075 -28.76 -3.45 -41.76
C LYS A 1075 -27.65 -4.48 -42.02
N ASN A 1076 -26.41 -4.21 -41.59
CA ASN A 1076 -25.31 -5.15 -41.78
C ASN A 1076 -25.38 -6.32 -40.76
N GLU A 1077 -25.49 -7.54 -41.28
CA GLU A 1077 -25.70 -8.75 -40.47
C GLU A 1077 -24.58 -9.05 -39.47
N LYS A 1078 -23.35 -8.59 -39.72
CA LYS A 1078 -22.22 -8.81 -38.80
C LYS A 1078 -22.49 -8.19 -37.42
N TYR A 1079 -23.07 -7.00 -37.37
CA TYR A 1079 -23.41 -6.36 -36.09
C TYR A 1079 -24.49 -7.12 -35.32
N ARG A 1080 -25.49 -7.66 -36.02
CA ARG A 1080 -26.51 -8.53 -35.41
C ARG A 1080 -25.88 -9.77 -34.80
N GLU A 1081 -24.97 -10.42 -35.52
CA GLU A 1081 -24.29 -11.63 -35.06
C GLU A 1081 -23.44 -11.37 -33.82
N LEU A 1082 -22.73 -10.24 -33.76
CA LEU A 1082 -21.99 -9.79 -32.59
C LEU A 1082 -22.91 -9.57 -31.38
N ALA A 1083 -23.99 -8.81 -31.55
CA ALA A 1083 -24.97 -8.55 -30.50
C ALA A 1083 -25.61 -9.84 -29.98
N LEU A 1084 -26.08 -10.71 -30.88
CA LEU A 1084 -26.72 -11.98 -30.53
C LEU A 1084 -25.76 -12.95 -29.83
N ARG A 1085 -24.51 -13.05 -30.30
CA ARG A 1085 -23.49 -13.90 -29.67
C ARG A 1085 -23.22 -13.45 -28.24
N TRP A 1086 -23.04 -12.14 -28.03
CA TRP A 1086 -22.78 -11.62 -26.70
C TRP A 1086 -24.00 -11.73 -25.78
N ALA A 1087 -25.21 -11.44 -26.29
CA ALA A 1087 -26.44 -11.63 -25.54
C ALA A 1087 -26.57 -13.06 -25.01
N LYS A 1088 -26.38 -14.07 -25.87
CA LYS A 1088 -26.40 -15.49 -25.47
C LYS A 1088 -25.31 -15.85 -24.45
N ARG A 1089 -24.11 -15.29 -24.58
CA ARG A 1089 -23.03 -15.50 -23.59
C ARG A 1089 -23.43 -14.88 -22.26
N ASN A 1090 -23.81 -13.61 -22.23
CA ASN A 1090 -24.14 -12.89 -21.00
C ASN A 1090 -25.23 -13.58 -20.16
N GLN A 1091 -26.21 -14.23 -20.79
CA GLN A 1091 -27.22 -15.05 -20.10
C GLN A 1091 -26.62 -16.15 -19.22
N ARG A 1092 -25.47 -16.72 -19.60
CA ARG A 1092 -24.79 -17.75 -18.81
C ARG A 1092 -24.07 -17.19 -17.60
N SER A 1093 -23.51 -15.99 -17.69
CA SER A 1093 -22.76 -15.35 -16.59
C SER A 1093 -23.64 -14.53 -15.64
N GLN A 1094 -24.72 -13.93 -16.16
CA GLN A 1094 -25.65 -13.08 -15.44
C GLN A 1094 -27.11 -13.40 -15.84
N PRO A 1095 -27.63 -14.58 -15.45
CA PRO A 1095 -28.92 -15.09 -15.92
C PRO A 1095 -30.13 -14.29 -15.46
N PHE A 1096 -29.98 -13.39 -14.48
CA PHE A 1096 -31.02 -12.49 -13.99
C PHE A 1096 -31.11 -11.16 -14.76
N GLN A 1097 -30.20 -10.89 -15.71
CA GLN A 1097 -30.20 -9.67 -16.51
C GLN A 1097 -31.11 -9.80 -17.75
N SER A 1098 -32.31 -9.21 -17.67
CA SER A 1098 -33.38 -9.35 -18.68
C SER A 1098 -33.00 -8.90 -20.09
N TRP A 1099 -32.24 -7.80 -20.21
CA TRP A 1099 -31.90 -7.16 -21.50
C TRP A 1099 -31.26 -8.14 -22.49
N SER A 1100 -30.49 -9.11 -21.99
CA SER A 1100 -29.79 -10.08 -22.83
C SER A 1100 -30.75 -11.09 -23.47
N TYR A 1101 -31.84 -11.44 -22.80
CA TYR A 1101 -32.90 -12.29 -23.37
C TYR A 1101 -33.80 -11.50 -24.32
N ALA A 1102 -34.14 -10.25 -23.97
CA ALA A 1102 -34.95 -9.40 -24.84
C ALA A 1102 -34.25 -9.11 -26.18
N MET A 1103 -32.93 -8.89 -26.13
CA MET A 1103 -32.10 -8.73 -27.32
C MET A 1103 -32.01 -10.01 -28.16
N GLU A 1104 -31.85 -11.19 -27.54
CA GLU A 1104 -31.94 -12.46 -28.29
C GLU A 1104 -33.31 -12.63 -28.93
N ALA A 1105 -34.41 -12.37 -28.21
CA ALA A 1105 -35.76 -12.46 -28.78
C ALA A 1105 -35.89 -11.56 -30.03
N LYS A 1106 -35.40 -10.31 -29.95
CA LYS A 1106 -35.41 -9.36 -31.07
C LYS A 1106 -34.61 -9.88 -32.28
N LEU A 1107 -33.42 -10.44 -32.05
CA LEU A 1107 -32.43 -10.68 -33.11
C LEU A 1107 -32.37 -12.14 -33.60
N ALA A 1108 -32.89 -13.11 -32.85
CA ALA A 1108 -32.87 -14.52 -33.22
C ALA A 1108 -33.76 -14.82 -34.43
N LYS A 1109 -33.22 -15.65 -35.35
CA LYS A 1109 -33.97 -16.18 -36.50
C LYS A 1109 -34.80 -17.42 -36.17
N SER A 1110 -34.29 -18.27 -35.28
CA SER A 1110 -34.97 -19.50 -34.83
C SER A 1110 -36.21 -19.15 -34.01
N ALA A 1111 -37.37 -19.71 -34.39
CA ALA A 1111 -38.60 -19.56 -33.63
C ALA A 1111 -38.46 -20.12 -32.21
N ALA A 1112 -37.77 -21.25 -32.04
CA ALA A 1112 -37.55 -21.87 -30.73
C ALA A 1112 -36.69 -20.97 -29.81
N ASP A 1113 -35.57 -20.45 -30.33
CA ASP A 1113 -34.70 -19.53 -29.57
C ASP A 1113 -35.45 -18.26 -29.19
N ARG A 1114 -36.24 -17.72 -30.12
CA ARG A 1114 -37.06 -16.53 -29.91
C ARG A 1114 -38.12 -16.75 -28.84
N THR A 1115 -38.87 -17.86 -28.88
CA THR A 1115 -39.88 -18.21 -27.88
C THR A 1115 -39.24 -18.40 -26.50
N ARG A 1116 -38.10 -19.11 -26.43
CA ARG A 1116 -37.33 -19.27 -25.19
C ARG A 1116 -36.94 -17.91 -24.61
N ALA A 1117 -36.22 -17.12 -25.39
CA ALA A 1117 -35.67 -15.85 -24.94
C ALA A 1117 -36.78 -14.85 -24.57
N LEU A 1118 -37.87 -14.81 -25.34
CA LEU A 1118 -39.05 -14.01 -25.01
C LEU A 1118 -39.68 -14.45 -23.68
N GLY A 1119 -39.70 -15.75 -23.37
CA GLY A 1119 -40.21 -16.27 -22.11
C GLY A 1119 -39.41 -15.78 -20.90
N PHE A 1120 -38.07 -15.87 -20.97
CA PHE A 1120 -37.19 -15.30 -19.95
C PHE A 1120 -37.33 -13.78 -19.83
N ALA A 1121 -37.38 -13.07 -20.96
CA ALA A 1121 -37.56 -11.62 -20.95
C ALA A 1121 -38.88 -11.22 -20.29
N LEU A 1122 -39.99 -11.91 -20.59
CA LEU A 1122 -41.29 -11.66 -19.96
C LEU A 1122 -41.30 -11.94 -18.45
N TYR A 1123 -40.52 -12.90 -17.99
CA TYR A 1123 -40.40 -13.20 -16.56
C TYR A 1123 -39.57 -12.15 -15.81
N LEU A 1124 -38.43 -11.74 -16.38
CA LEU A 1124 -37.48 -10.85 -15.72
C LEU A 1124 -37.80 -9.35 -15.93
N ASP A 1125 -38.37 -8.99 -17.08
CA ASP A 1125 -38.77 -7.63 -17.45
C ASP A 1125 -39.77 -7.61 -18.62
N SER A 1126 -41.06 -7.74 -18.33
CA SER A 1126 -42.10 -7.80 -19.38
C SER A 1126 -42.33 -6.49 -20.14
N ASP A 1127 -41.75 -5.38 -19.67
CA ASP A 1127 -41.96 -4.06 -20.23
C ASP A 1127 -40.69 -3.55 -20.97
N SER A 1128 -39.78 -4.48 -21.31
CA SER A 1128 -38.65 -4.23 -22.19
C SER A 1128 -39.10 -3.68 -23.56
N GLU A 1129 -38.39 -2.67 -24.06
CA GLU A 1129 -38.68 -2.04 -25.34
C GLU A 1129 -38.49 -3.02 -26.51
N ARG A 1130 -37.50 -3.92 -26.41
CA ARG A 1130 -37.16 -4.87 -27.49
C ARG A 1130 -38.21 -5.95 -27.69
N ILE A 1131 -39.03 -6.24 -26.66
CA ILE A 1131 -40.13 -7.21 -26.74
C ILE A 1131 -41.51 -6.56 -26.94
N ALA A 1132 -41.59 -5.22 -26.97
CA ALA A 1132 -42.84 -4.50 -27.12
C ALA A 1132 -43.58 -4.89 -28.42
N ARG A 1133 -42.83 -5.08 -29.51
CA ARG A 1133 -43.34 -5.38 -30.87
C ARG A 1133 -43.91 -6.79 -31.08
N PHE A 1134 -43.76 -7.70 -30.11
CA PHE A 1134 -44.28 -9.06 -30.23
C PHE A 1134 -45.79 -9.10 -30.02
N SER A 1135 -46.48 -9.95 -30.77
CA SER A 1135 -47.92 -10.14 -30.66
C SER A 1135 -48.31 -10.75 -29.30
N ALA A 1136 -49.57 -10.54 -28.90
CA ALA A 1136 -50.11 -11.16 -27.67
C ALA A 1136 -50.03 -12.70 -27.72
N ALA A 1137 -50.23 -13.31 -28.90
CA ALA A 1137 -50.13 -14.74 -29.11
C ALA A 1137 -48.69 -15.26 -28.86
N GLU A 1138 -47.68 -14.58 -29.42
CA GLU A 1138 -46.27 -14.93 -29.19
C GLU A 1138 -45.88 -14.79 -27.72
N LYS A 1139 -46.32 -13.72 -27.05
CA LYS A 1139 -46.05 -13.50 -25.62
C LYS A 1139 -46.69 -14.59 -24.75
N THR A 1140 -47.93 -14.99 -25.04
CA THR A 1140 -48.61 -16.08 -24.33
C THR A 1140 -47.91 -17.43 -24.53
N ALA A 1141 -47.52 -17.74 -25.77
CA ALA A 1141 -46.79 -18.96 -26.08
C ALA A 1141 -45.43 -19.02 -25.35
N ALA A 1142 -44.68 -17.91 -25.36
CA ALA A 1142 -43.39 -17.79 -24.68
C ALA A 1142 -43.51 -17.89 -23.16
N LYS A 1143 -44.54 -17.28 -22.56
CA LYS A 1143 -44.82 -17.42 -21.13
C LYS A 1143 -45.12 -18.87 -20.75
N SER A 1144 -45.99 -19.54 -21.51
CA SER A 1144 -46.31 -20.96 -21.29
C SER A 1144 -45.07 -21.85 -21.42
N TRP A 1145 -44.19 -21.55 -22.38
CA TRP A 1145 -42.91 -22.23 -22.52
C TRP A 1145 -42.03 -22.02 -21.27
N PHE A 1146 -41.90 -20.78 -20.78
CA PHE A 1146 -41.08 -20.48 -19.61
C PHE A 1146 -41.63 -21.14 -18.34
N ASP A 1147 -42.94 -21.12 -18.09
CA ASP A 1147 -43.55 -21.70 -16.88
C ASP A 1147 -43.28 -23.22 -16.75
N LYS A 1148 -43.10 -23.90 -17.89
CA LYS A 1148 -42.71 -25.32 -17.98
C LYS A 1148 -41.20 -25.56 -17.81
N ASN A 1149 -40.38 -24.58 -18.18
CA ASN A 1149 -38.92 -24.70 -18.27
C ASN A 1149 -38.16 -23.76 -17.30
N ASN A 1150 -38.84 -23.16 -16.33
CA ASN A 1150 -38.29 -22.12 -15.46
C ASN A 1150 -37.12 -22.68 -14.61
N PRO A 1151 -35.86 -22.27 -14.87
CA PRO A 1151 -34.71 -22.77 -14.12
C PRO A 1151 -34.56 -22.09 -12.75
N PHE A 1152 -35.38 -21.09 -12.44
CA PHE A 1152 -35.40 -20.39 -11.16
C PHE A 1152 -36.42 -20.99 -10.18
N ARG A 1153 -37.12 -22.06 -10.56
CA ARG A 1153 -38.03 -22.76 -9.64
C ARG A 1153 -37.20 -23.53 -8.59
N LEU A 1154 -37.31 -23.13 -7.33
CA LEU A 1154 -36.72 -23.85 -6.20
C LEU A 1154 -37.32 -25.25 -6.07
N GLY A 1155 -36.51 -26.23 -5.62
CA GLY A 1155 -36.97 -27.61 -5.41
C GLY A 1155 -38.10 -27.71 -4.37
N LYS A 1156 -39.05 -28.63 -4.59
CA LYS A 1156 -40.12 -28.96 -3.61
C LYS A 1156 -39.50 -29.57 -2.35
N GLY A 1157 -39.08 -28.73 -1.41
CA GLY A 1157 -38.44 -29.16 -0.15
C GLY A 1157 -37.81 -28.03 0.65
N VAL A 1158 -37.59 -26.85 0.05
CA VAL A 1158 -37.00 -25.70 0.72
C VAL A 1158 -38.09 -24.71 1.09
N LYS A 1159 -38.88 -25.02 2.13
CA LYS A 1159 -39.53 -23.96 2.92
C LYS A 1159 -38.44 -23.25 3.72
N GLY A 1160 -38.41 -21.93 3.65
CA GLY A 1160 -37.29 -21.08 4.09
C GLY A 1160 -36.64 -21.52 5.40
N ARG A 1161 -35.32 -21.76 5.35
CA ARG A 1161 -34.45 -21.79 6.54
C ARG A 1161 -34.18 -20.36 7.02
N GLY A 1162 -35.24 -19.62 7.31
CA GLY A 1162 -35.21 -18.32 7.98
C GLY A 1162 -35.61 -18.46 9.44
N SER A 1163 -35.14 -19.49 10.15
CA SER A 1163 -35.29 -19.62 11.61
C SER A 1163 -34.42 -20.74 12.20
N SER A 1164 -33.11 -20.53 12.27
CA SER A 1164 -32.28 -21.13 13.34
C SER A 1164 -30.87 -20.51 13.30
N THR A 1165 -30.65 -19.58 14.24
CA THR A 1165 -29.37 -19.12 14.84
C THR A 1165 -28.18 -18.86 13.92
#